data_AF-A0A6N8XHW3-F1
#
_entry.id   AF-A0A6N8XHW3-F1
#
_cell.length_a   1.000
_cell.length_b   1.000
_cell.length_c   1.000
_cell.angle_alpha   90.00
_cell.angle_beta   90.00
_cell.angle_gamma   90.00
#
_symmetry.space_group_name_H-M   'P 1'
#
loop_
_entity.id
_entity.type
_entity.pdbx_description
1 polymer ?
#
loop_
_entity_poly.entity_id
_entity_poly.type
_entity_poly.pdbx_seq_one_letter_code
_entity_poly.pdbx_strand_id
1 'polypeptide(L)'
;MSGSIPSRLTDLRKLTWWSVSQNDLTGPMPNISKLPKLKHFGGAWNDFTGPISELPTSLEYLYVSSNDLHGPLPASSAKLHTLRIMDNPKVEGFVPLDYVNRQWIDVQLRGTGVCIPASSQYDAMRSATTESKRCVGTHFDKLTLNWLFEEFGGKQWSTIWDLSDDPGDRDGVTVTNGRVTGIDLSGAGLSGEIDEAFTWLSELEELNLSDNGDLDGRLTERYLQQSLNLFDLSGTSVCAPQTAAFDRWLSDIATVDVKRCADRQKAIIKIWPTMNQAIQRIVQDPVKQVYLVEGRPARLRVWVTANKNGVYEAPELTVRVVGSGWSPPMLTEYIEAPKDEVLHIDNLDGKAGTSYDMTIPADYVTPGMTVYLKLGNKSTPITNRDWIEYRPIVTDVPAMELTIVPIYQTGESKATRDVADAFAADTDKATAVLKWGFPLRELDVAPRSGIWTDHRLTGSDSNEWLLVMDLVWAKHDAGETGYWYAVSGLYVRGVAETPRLSGYCVDANGWTRCSSSGAVPIHGSSSSVSFGRATSTYLAHEVGHTLNLMHAPCRVTVDVDPGFPYDDGTIGQWGYDFYPRSNWNVDSKTPDLMGYCTESSGRGGWLSDYNYEKVMAYRDSLSVAPDMVPMMTRGPAVVISGQVVDGRIMIGSPIMAGDVKYLREGRGPYRIDAMTEDGLIVYSGSFSTTQMAHAGETFMVTIPVEDGVVPSEIMVTGPDGVTGILQMDDAPPVTVVRDRSTGEIVGIFRNGPPPIELTGPGHEVEAGISRQR
;
A
#
# COMPACT_ATOMS: atom_id res chain seq x y z
N MET A 1 -5.58 -20.06 36.97
CA MET A 1 -5.89 -20.69 35.66
C MET A 1 -4.86 -21.78 35.40
N SER A 2 -5.21 -22.88 34.71
CA SER A 2 -4.28 -23.99 34.45
C SER A 2 -4.31 -24.46 33.00
N GLY A 3 -3.29 -25.19 32.56
CA GLY A 3 -3.13 -25.68 31.18
C GLY A 3 -2.30 -24.75 30.28
N SER A 4 -2.19 -25.07 28.99
CA SER A 4 -1.38 -24.28 28.05
C SER A 4 -2.11 -23.06 27.48
N ILE A 5 -1.34 -22.05 27.10
CA ILE A 5 -1.90 -20.86 26.44
C ILE A 5 -2.34 -21.22 25.01
N PRO A 6 -3.62 -21.01 24.63
CA PRO A 6 -4.08 -21.27 23.27
C PRO A 6 -3.35 -20.39 22.26
N SER A 7 -2.85 -21.00 21.17
CA SER A 7 -2.11 -20.30 20.12
C SER A 7 -2.89 -19.14 19.49
N ARG A 8 -4.22 -19.23 19.43
CA ARG A 8 -5.11 -18.17 18.92
C ARG A 8 -4.98 -16.83 19.65
N LEU A 9 -4.54 -16.82 20.92
CA LEU A 9 -4.30 -15.55 21.64
C LEU A 9 -3.12 -14.77 21.06
N THR A 10 -2.22 -15.44 20.35
CA THR A 10 -1.16 -14.78 19.59
C THR A 10 -1.66 -14.13 18.30
N ASP A 11 -2.95 -14.22 17.95
CA ASP A 11 -3.56 -13.55 16.77
C ASP A 11 -4.11 -12.15 17.05
N LEU A 12 -4.06 -11.70 18.30
CA LEU A 12 -4.54 -10.38 18.71
C LEU A 12 -3.54 -9.28 18.33
N ARG A 13 -3.41 -8.97 17.03
CA ARG A 13 -2.36 -8.07 16.47
C ARG A 13 -2.35 -6.64 17.02
N LYS A 14 -3.44 -6.19 17.66
CA LYS A 14 -3.54 -4.85 18.29
C LYS A 14 -3.03 -4.83 19.74
N LEU A 15 -2.68 -5.98 20.30
CA LEU A 15 -2.36 -6.13 21.71
C LEU A 15 -1.00 -5.49 22.02
N THR A 16 -1.01 -4.52 22.93
CA THR A 16 0.18 -3.74 23.34
C THR A 16 0.69 -4.13 24.74
N TRP A 17 -0.17 -4.75 25.54
CA TRP A 17 0.12 -5.17 26.91
C TRP A 17 -0.55 -6.51 27.20
N TRP A 18 0.23 -7.52 27.57
CA TRP A 18 -0.27 -8.84 27.95
C TRP A 18 0.34 -9.29 29.27
N SER A 19 -0.48 -9.68 30.25
CA SER A 19 0.00 -10.39 31.42
C SER A 19 -0.89 -11.58 31.78
N VAL A 20 -0.25 -12.70 32.08
CA VAL A 20 -0.79 -13.99 32.53
C VAL A 20 -0.05 -14.49 33.78
N SER A 21 0.65 -13.58 34.47
CA SER A 21 1.49 -13.92 35.63
C SER A 21 0.65 -14.47 36.80
N GLN A 22 1.27 -15.25 37.68
CA GLN A 22 0.64 -15.84 38.88
C GLN A 22 -0.53 -16.77 38.55
N ASN A 23 -0.26 -17.79 37.74
CA ASN A 23 -1.21 -18.85 37.41
C ASN A 23 -0.49 -20.21 37.43
N ASP A 24 -1.24 -21.29 37.19
CA ASP A 24 -0.71 -22.65 37.08
C ASP A 24 -0.63 -23.07 35.59
N LEU A 25 -0.23 -22.14 34.71
CA LEU A 25 -0.17 -22.39 33.26
C LEU A 25 1.05 -23.24 32.94
N THR A 26 0.88 -24.21 32.06
CA THR A 26 1.88 -25.25 31.73
C THR A 26 2.22 -25.26 30.24
N GLY A 27 3.35 -25.86 29.85
CA GLY A 27 3.76 -26.00 28.44
C GLY A 27 4.56 -24.80 27.94
N PRO A 28 4.78 -24.65 26.62
CA PRO A 28 5.61 -23.57 26.09
C PRO A 28 4.97 -22.19 26.26
N MET A 29 5.80 -21.17 26.41
CA MET A 29 5.36 -19.78 26.28
C MET A 29 4.67 -19.55 24.92
N PRO A 30 3.62 -18.71 24.85
CA PRO A 30 3.01 -18.35 23.59
C PRO A 30 4.04 -17.66 22.71
N ASN A 31 4.01 -17.94 21.40
CA ASN A 31 4.91 -17.30 20.45
C ASN A 31 4.55 -15.82 20.24
N ILE A 32 5.00 -14.97 21.17
CA ILE A 32 4.67 -13.54 21.21
C ILE A 32 5.36 -12.74 20.10
N SER A 33 6.32 -13.30 19.35
CA SER A 33 6.87 -12.66 18.15
C SER A 33 5.79 -12.29 17.12
N LYS A 34 4.64 -12.98 17.15
CA LYS A 34 3.48 -12.73 16.29
C LYS A 34 2.65 -11.50 16.67
N LEU A 35 2.98 -10.81 17.77
CA LEU A 35 2.23 -9.66 18.27
C LEU A 35 3.04 -8.37 17.99
N PRO A 36 2.90 -7.74 16.81
CA PRO A 36 3.81 -6.71 16.33
C PRO A 36 3.73 -5.39 17.10
N LYS A 37 2.70 -5.20 17.93
CA LYS A 37 2.51 -4.01 18.77
C LYS A 37 2.75 -4.27 20.26
N LEU A 38 3.11 -5.49 20.64
CA LEU A 38 3.25 -5.86 22.04
C LEU A 38 4.47 -5.20 22.64
N LYS A 39 4.26 -4.30 23.60
CA LYS A 39 5.31 -3.59 24.34
C LYS A 39 5.61 -4.26 25.68
N HIS A 40 4.63 -4.92 26.28
CA HIS A 40 4.77 -5.52 27.62
C HIS A 40 4.24 -6.95 27.64
N PHE A 41 5.07 -7.89 28.08
CA PHE A 41 4.66 -9.27 28.35
C PHE A 41 5.02 -9.69 29.79
N GLY A 42 4.04 -10.22 30.52
CA GLY A 42 4.24 -10.79 31.85
C GLY A 42 3.72 -12.22 31.96
N GLY A 43 4.61 -13.20 32.07
CA GLY A 43 4.31 -14.60 32.32
C GLY A 43 4.97 -15.18 33.58
N ALA A 44 5.34 -14.33 34.55
CA ALA A 44 6.04 -14.78 35.76
C ALA A 44 5.14 -15.64 36.67
N TRP A 45 5.74 -16.52 37.48
CA TRP A 45 5.02 -17.40 38.42
C TRP A 45 3.99 -18.29 37.71
N ASN A 46 4.49 -19.16 36.85
CA ASN A 46 3.76 -20.22 36.13
C ASN A 46 4.68 -21.45 36.01
N ASP A 47 4.20 -22.51 35.33
CA ASP A 47 4.97 -23.71 35.02
C ASP A 47 5.31 -23.77 33.51
N PHE A 48 5.68 -22.63 32.90
CA PHE A 48 6.08 -22.62 31.49
C PHE A 48 7.40 -23.37 31.29
N THR A 49 7.47 -24.16 30.22
CA THR A 49 8.63 -24.98 29.82
C THR A 49 9.14 -24.56 28.43
N GLY A 50 10.29 -25.06 27.99
CA GLY A 50 10.79 -24.75 26.64
C GLY A 50 11.70 -23.52 26.58
N PRO A 51 12.27 -23.21 25.41
CA PRO A 51 13.11 -22.04 25.24
C PRO A 51 12.31 -20.74 25.14
N ILE A 52 12.94 -19.64 25.58
CA ILE A 52 12.46 -18.30 25.29
C ILE A 52 12.70 -18.06 23.80
N SER A 53 11.62 -18.13 23.01
CA SER A 53 11.66 -17.87 21.57
C SER A 53 11.97 -16.40 21.28
N GLU A 54 12.31 -16.08 20.02
CA GLU A 54 12.49 -14.70 19.58
C GLU A 54 11.28 -13.81 19.92
N LEU A 55 11.57 -12.56 20.30
CA LEU A 55 10.63 -11.57 20.81
C LEU A 55 10.27 -10.57 19.70
N PRO A 56 9.05 -9.98 19.73
CA PRO A 56 8.69 -8.96 18.75
C PRO A 56 9.56 -7.71 18.95
N THR A 57 9.91 -7.03 17.87
CA THR A 57 10.79 -5.84 17.91
C THR A 57 10.21 -4.66 18.67
N SER A 58 8.89 -4.66 18.89
CA SER A 58 8.18 -3.66 19.69
C SER A 58 8.17 -3.95 21.19
N LEU A 59 8.66 -5.11 21.62
CA LEU A 59 8.68 -5.48 23.03
C LEU A 59 9.70 -4.61 23.76
N GLU A 60 9.26 -4.00 24.86
CA GLU A 60 10.07 -3.14 25.71
C GLU A 60 10.28 -3.79 27.09
N TYR A 61 9.32 -4.58 27.59
CA TYR A 61 9.34 -5.16 28.94
C TYR A 61 8.96 -6.64 28.92
N LEU A 62 9.85 -7.50 29.45
CA LEU A 62 9.63 -8.94 29.59
C LEU A 62 9.78 -9.40 31.04
N TYR A 63 8.72 -10.00 31.59
CA TYR A 63 8.68 -10.56 32.95
C TYR A 63 8.29 -12.04 32.92
N VAL A 64 9.24 -12.96 33.04
CA VAL A 64 9.00 -14.42 32.99
C VAL A 64 9.72 -15.18 34.11
N SER A 65 9.91 -14.53 35.26
CA SER A 65 10.56 -15.13 36.43
C SER A 65 9.74 -16.30 37.00
N SER A 66 10.40 -17.25 37.66
CA SER A 66 9.80 -18.39 38.35
C SER A 66 8.94 -19.25 37.42
N ASN A 67 9.61 -19.90 36.47
CA ASN A 67 9.08 -20.91 35.54
C ASN A 67 10.10 -22.05 35.37
N ASP A 68 9.86 -23.02 34.48
CA ASP A 68 10.80 -24.10 34.09
C ASP A 68 11.35 -23.90 32.66
N LEU A 69 11.61 -22.65 32.29
CA LEU A 69 12.19 -22.28 30.99
C LEU A 69 13.65 -22.75 30.89
N HIS A 70 14.12 -23.03 29.67
CA HIS A 70 15.49 -23.51 29.43
C HIS A 70 16.15 -22.93 28.17
N GLY A 71 17.45 -23.18 27.99
CA GLY A 71 18.19 -22.73 26.80
C GLY A 71 18.70 -21.29 26.91
N PRO A 72 19.25 -20.73 25.81
CA PRO A 72 19.87 -19.41 25.83
C PRO A 72 18.87 -18.25 25.84
N LEU A 73 19.37 -17.06 26.18
CA LEU A 73 18.66 -15.81 25.90
C LEU A 73 18.54 -15.61 24.38
N PRO A 74 17.36 -15.26 23.84
CA PRO A 74 17.24 -14.91 22.42
C PRO A 74 18.01 -13.62 22.11
N ALA A 75 18.45 -13.46 20.86
CA ALA A 75 19.18 -12.25 20.45
C ALA A 75 18.29 -11.01 20.57
N SER A 76 17.01 -11.13 20.26
CA SER A 76 16.01 -10.05 20.37
C SER A 76 15.85 -9.46 21.77
N SER A 77 16.16 -10.19 22.86
CA SER A 77 16.06 -9.60 24.20
C SER A 77 17.07 -8.48 24.46
N ALA A 78 18.10 -8.32 23.63
CA ALA A 78 19.03 -7.19 23.69
C ALA A 78 18.36 -5.81 23.49
N LYS A 79 17.16 -5.77 22.90
CA LYS A 79 16.41 -4.54 22.60
C LYS A 79 15.44 -4.11 23.71
N LEU A 80 15.32 -4.90 24.77
CA LEU A 80 14.40 -4.62 25.87
C LEU A 80 14.90 -3.46 26.74
N HIS A 81 13.96 -2.70 27.30
CA HIS A 81 14.25 -1.79 28.40
C HIS A 81 14.30 -2.54 29.74
N THR A 82 13.48 -3.58 29.91
CA THR A 82 13.45 -4.38 31.14
C THR A 82 13.35 -5.88 30.85
N LEU A 83 14.22 -6.65 31.49
CA LEU A 83 14.26 -8.11 31.41
C LEU A 83 14.30 -8.71 32.82
N ARG A 84 13.24 -9.42 33.24
CA ARG A 84 13.21 -10.15 34.51
C ARG A 84 12.87 -11.61 34.31
N ILE A 85 13.86 -12.48 34.50
CA ILE A 85 13.74 -13.92 34.24
C ILE A 85 14.22 -14.79 35.41
N MET A 86 14.23 -14.20 36.62
CA MET A 86 14.80 -14.84 37.80
C MET A 86 14.21 -16.23 38.06
N ASP A 87 14.97 -17.07 38.76
CA ASP A 87 14.53 -18.40 39.23
C ASP A 87 14.06 -19.33 38.09
N ASN A 88 14.71 -19.23 36.92
CA ASN A 88 14.63 -20.21 35.84
C ASN A 88 15.98 -20.92 35.71
N PRO A 89 16.26 -21.99 36.48
CA PRO A 89 17.60 -22.53 36.64
C PRO A 89 18.21 -23.15 35.37
N LYS A 90 17.36 -23.52 34.40
CA LYS A 90 17.78 -24.14 33.12
C LYS A 90 17.95 -23.12 31.99
N VAL A 91 17.62 -21.83 32.20
CA VAL A 91 17.98 -20.76 31.27
C VAL A 91 19.46 -20.46 31.48
N GLU A 92 20.29 -20.72 30.48
CA GLU A 92 21.75 -20.78 30.61
C GLU A 92 22.46 -20.07 29.45
N GLY A 93 23.79 -19.96 29.52
CA GLY A 93 24.59 -19.25 28.51
C GLY A 93 25.22 -17.97 29.05
N PHE A 94 25.67 -17.11 28.14
CA PHE A 94 26.25 -15.80 28.50
C PHE A 94 25.45 -14.68 27.84
N VAL A 95 25.60 -13.48 28.37
CA VAL A 95 25.04 -12.26 27.76
C VAL A 95 25.87 -11.88 26.54
N PRO A 96 25.31 -11.87 25.30
CA PRO A 96 26.02 -11.44 24.09
C PRO A 96 26.38 -9.95 24.08
N LEU A 97 27.28 -9.54 23.18
CA LEU A 97 27.70 -8.14 23.07
C LEU A 97 26.59 -7.17 22.65
N ASP A 98 25.54 -7.64 21.99
CA ASP A 98 24.39 -6.80 21.61
C ASP A 98 23.68 -6.13 22.78
N TYR A 99 23.89 -6.67 23.99
CA TYR A 99 23.37 -6.16 25.25
C TYR A 99 24.23 -5.03 25.82
N VAL A 100 25.46 -4.85 25.32
CA VAL A 100 26.40 -3.79 25.70
C VAL A 100 25.96 -2.47 25.05
N ASN A 101 26.20 -1.34 25.73
CA ASN A 101 25.82 0.02 25.28
C ASN A 101 24.32 0.28 25.09
N ARG A 102 23.45 -0.59 25.62
CA ARG A 102 21.99 -0.39 25.66
C ARG A 102 21.56 0.33 26.93
N GLN A 103 20.50 1.13 26.82
CA GLN A 103 19.90 1.83 27.98
C GLN A 103 18.92 0.90 28.70
N TRP A 104 19.46 -0.04 29.46
CA TRP A 104 18.66 -0.89 30.33
C TRP A 104 18.07 -0.05 31.46
N ILE A 105 16.77 -0.23 31.70
CA ILE A 105 16.10 0.27 32.90
C ILE A 105 16.34 -0.70 34.05
N ASP A 106 16.21 -2.01 33.81
CA ASP A 106 16.37 -3.05 34.83
C ASP A 106 16.60 -4.44 34.20
N VAL A 107 17.59 -5.19 34.70
CA VAL A 107 17.90 -6.56 34.25
C VAL A 107 18.08 -7.47 35.46
N GLN A 108 17.23 -8.49 35.59
CA GLN A 108 17.24 -9.42 36.72
C GLN A 108 17.37 -10.87 36.25
N LEU A 109 18.57 -11.43 36.47
CA LEU A 109 18.99 -12.76 36.03
C LEU A 109 19.27 -13.72 37.20
N ARG A 110 19.06 -13.30 38.46
CA ARG A 110 19.31 -14.12 39.65
C ARG A 110 18.59 -15.47 39.55
N GLY A 111 19.24 -16.56 39.93
CA GLY A 111 18.62 -17.90 39.92
C GLY A 111 18.55 -18.55 38.53
N THR A 112 19.13 -17.92 37.50
CA THR A 112 19.39 -18.55 36.19
C THR A 112 20.82 -19.14 36.10
N GLY A 113 21.08 -19.87 35.02
CA GLY A 113 22.42 -20.27 34.57
C GLY A 113 23.13 -19.20 33.73
N VAL A 114 22.45 -18.10 33.37
CA VAL A 114 23.05 -17.03 32.55
C VAL A 114 24.13 -16.30 33.33
N CYS A 115 25.33 -16.22 32.76
CA CYS A 115 26.45 -15.49 33.33
C CYS A 115 26.82 -14.25 32.50
N ILE A 116 27.41 -13.24 33.16
CA ILE A 116 27.89 -12.02 32.48
C ILE A 116 29.40 -12.17 32.23
N PRO A 117 29.88 -12.00 30.99
CA PRO A 117 31.30 -12.10 30.68
C PRO A 117 32.15 -11.13 31.49
N ALA A 118 33.35 -11.54 31.93
CA ALA A 118 34.22 -10.77 32.82
C ALA A 118 34.99 -9.60 32.14
N SER A 119 34.58 -9.17 30.94
CA SER A 119 35.19 -8.04 30.20
C SER A 119 34.64 -6.69 30.66
N SER A 120 35.47 -5.64 30.66
CA SER A 120 35.09 -4.26 31.05
C SER A 120 33.95 -3.68 30.22
N GLN A 121 33.72 -4.19 29.02
CA GLN A 121 32.60 -3.79 28.16
C GLN A 121 31.24 -4.10 28.79
N TYR A 122 31.18 -5.08 29.68
CA TYR A 122 29.98 -5.42 30.42
C TYR A 122 29.84 -4.65 31.74
N ASP A 123 30.71 -3.68 32.06
CA ASP A 123 30.64 -2.93 33.33
C ASP A 123 29.31 -2.18 33.52
N ALA A 124 28.79 -1.56 32.46
CA ALA A 124 27.48 -0.91 32.49
C ALA A 124 26.34 -1.92 32.74
N MET A 125 26.40 -3.09 32.08
CA MET A 125 25.43 -4.16 32.28
C MET A 125 25.53 -4.78 33.69
N ARG A 126 26.75 -4.99 34.20
CA ARG A 126 26.99 -5.45 35.57
C ARG A 126 26.43 -4.48 36.59
N SER A 127 26.54 -3.18 36.33
CA SER A 127 25.98 -2.13 37.19
C SER A 127 24.45 -2.11 37.16
N ALA A 128 23.84 -2.50 36.03
CA ALA A 128 22.39 -2.58 35.84
C ALA A 128 21.76 -3.93 36.27
N THR A 129 22.57 -4.92 36.68
CA THR A 129 22.10 -6.25 37.09
C THR A 129 22.27 -6.47 38.59
N THR A 130 21.21 -6.96 39.24
CA THR A 130 21.27 -7.39 40.65
C THR A 130 21.65 -8.88 40.72
N GLU A 131 22.73 -9.19 41.45
CA GLU A 131 23.14 -10.56 41.82
C GLU A 131 23.40 -11.54 40.65
N SER A 132 24.01 -11.07 39.56
CA SER A 132 24.36 -11.91 38.41
C SER A 132 25.65 -12.73 38.63
N LYS A 133 25.68 -13.97 38.10
CA LYS A 133 26.88 -14.83 38.11
C LYS A 133 27.91 -14.26 37.14
N ARG A 134 29.15 -14.07 37.59
CA ARG A 134 30.27 -13.75 36.70
C ARG A 134 30.73 -15.04 36.01
N CYS A 135 30.88 -15.02 34.68
CA CYS A 135 31.49 -16.16 34.00
C CYS A 135 32.97 -16.26 34.43
N VAL A 136 33.40 -17.38 34.99
CA VAL A 136 34.80 -17.64 35.37
C VAL A 136 35.21 -19.04 34.95
N GLY A 137 36.44 -19.19 34.45
CA GLY A 137 37.05 -20.49 34.15
C GLY A 137 36.47 -21.23 32.93
N THR A 138 36.58 -22.56 32.96
CA THR A 138 36.19 -23.51 31.90
C THR A 138 34.77 -23.33 31.37
N HIS A 139 33.83 -22.93 32.21
CA HIS A 139 32.43 -22.79 31.81
C HIS A 139 32.22 -21.67 30.78
N PHE A 140 32.95 -20.56 30.92
CA PHE A 140 32.89 -19.47 29.94
C PHE A 140 33.48 -19.88 28.59
N ASP A 141 34.61 -20.57 28.64
CA ASP A 141 35.28 -21.04 27.44
C ASP A 141 34.42 -22.10 26.72
N LYS A 142 33.75 -23.01 27.46
CA LYS A 142 32.77 -23.97 26.91
C LYS A 142 31.63 -23.29 26.17
N LEU A 143 31.06 -22.24 26.75
CA LEU A 143 29.98 -21.49 26.11
C LEU A 143 30.45 -20.71 24.88
N THR A 144 31.66 -20.16 24.92
CA THR A 144 32.28 -19.51 23.76
C THR A 144 32.49 -20.50 22.62
N LEU A 145 32.99 -21.71 22.90
CA LEU A 145 33.15 -22.76 21.89
C LEU A 145 31.81 -23.23 21.33
N ASN A 146 30.76 -23.35 22.15
CA ASN A 146 29.41 -23.66 21.65
C ASN A 146 28.90 -22.58 20.70
N TRP A 147 29.14 -21.32 21.03
CA TRP A 147 28.79 -20.20 20.16
C TRP A 147 29.54 -20.27 18.83
N LEU A 148 30.87 -20.48 18.87
CA LEU A 148 31.70 -20.62 17.67
C LEU A 148 31.23 -21.77 16.77
N PHE A 149 30.87 -22.90 17.38
CA PHE A 149 30.33 -24.05 16.66
C PHE A 149 29.03 -23.71 15.93
N GLU A 150 28.08 -23.04 16.57
CA GLU A 150 26.82 -22.67 15.90
C GLU A 150 27.03 -21.58 14.83
N GLU A 151 27.89 -20.60 15.07
CA GLU A 151 28.15 -19.49 14.14
C GLU A 151 28.83 -19.96 12.84
N PHE A 152 29.84 -20.82 12.96
CA PHE A 152 30.68 -21.24 11.82
C PHE A 152 30.19 -22.53 11.17
N GLY A 153 28.90 -22.86 11.31
CA GLY A 153 28.28 -24.00 10.63
C GLY A 153 28.72 -25.36 11.14
N GLY A 154 28.97 -25.50 12.44
CA GLY A 154 29.54 -26.67 13.12
C GLY A 154 28.93 -28.03 12.77
N LYS A 155 27.64 -28.07 12.41
CA LYS A 155 26.95 -29.29 11.95
C LYS A 155 27.47 -29.83 10.61
N GLN A 156 28.21 -29.01 9.86
CA GLN A 156 28.80 -29.34 8.57
C GLN A 156 30.32 -29.55 8.66
N TRP A 157 30.90 -29.43 9.85
CA TRP A 157 32.34 -29.62 10.01
C TRP A 157 32.74 -31.07 9.73
N SER A 158 33.97 -31.25 9.24
CA SER A 158 34.56 -32.58 9.00
C SER A 158 34.72 -33.37 10.30
N THR A 159 34.83 -32.67 11.43
CA THR A 159 34.82 -33.21 12.79
C THR A 159 33.78 -32.47 13.61
N ILE A 160 32.74 -33.18 14.09
CA ILE A 160 31.60 -32.59 14.78
C ILE A 160 31.84 -32.65 16.29
N TRP A 161 31.79 -31.51 16.96
CA TRP A 161 31.83 -31.45 18.42
C TRP A 161 30.49 -31.90 19.04
N ASP A 162 30.56 -32.69 20.10
CA ASP A 162 29.44 -32.84 21.03
C ASP A 162 29.42 -31.64 21.99
N LEU A 163 28.35 -30.84 21.93
CA LEU A 163 28.25 -29.63 22.73
C LEU A 163 28.08 -29.92 24.24
N SER A 164 27.78 -31.16 24.61
CA SER A 164 27.73 -31.61 26.01
C SER A 164 29.12 -31.88 26.58
N ASP A 165 30.11 -32.17 25.75
CA ASP A 165 31.49 -32.45 26.17
C ASP A 165 32.17 -31.21 26.77
N ASP A 166 33.08 -31.45 27.70
CA ASP A 166 33.94 -30.41 28.24
C ASP A 166 34.94 -29.94 27.17
N PRO A 167 35.42 -28.68 27.23
CA PRO A 167 36.24 -28.11 26.17
C PRO A 167 37.44 -28.96 25.77
N GLY A 168 38.12 -29.60 26.73
CA GLY A 168 39.33 -30.38 26.46
C GLY A 168 39.09 -31.76 25.85
N ASP A 169 37.83 -32.21 25.81
CA ASP A 169 37.46 -33.48 25.15
C ASP A 169 37.06 -33.24 23.68
N ARG A 170 36.97 -31.98 23.24
CA ARG A 170 36.64 -31.62 21.86
C ARG A 170 37.86 -31.67 20.97
N ASP A 171 37.72 -32.35 19.84
CA ASP A 171 38.79 -32.43 18.84
C ASP A 171 39.26 -31.04 18.43
N GLY A 172 40.58 -30.83 18.49
CA GLY A 172 41.21 -29.55 18.15
C GLY A 172 41.23 -28.52 19.28
N VAL A 173 40.73 -28.81 20.48
CA VAL A 173 40.74 -27.86 21.60
C VAL A 173 41.74 -28.28 22.68
N THR A 174 42.67 -27.37 23.02
CA THR A 174 43.65 -27.56 24.09
C THR A 174 43.23 -26.77 25.32
N VAL A 175 43.20 -27.44 26.48
CA VAL A 175 42.86 -26.82 27.77
C VAL A 175 44.03 -26.94 28.76
N THR A 176 44.47 -25.82 29.31
CA THR A 176 45.52 -25.76 30.34
C THR A 176 44.98 -25.06 31.58
N ASN A 177 45.17 -25.66 32.76
CA ASN A 177 44.66 -25.13 34.05
C ASN A 177 43.16 -24.75 34.02
N GLY A 178 42.37 -25.50 33.26
CA GLY A 178 40.94 -25.25 33.11
C GLY A 178 40.61 -24.01 32.27
N ARG A 179 41.48 -23.59 31.37
CA ARG A 179 41.21 -22.55 30.36
C ARG A 179 41.56 -23.05 28.98
N VAL A 180 40.79 -22.66 27.97
CA VAL A 180 41.12 -22.98 26.57
C VAL A 180 42.32 -22.13 26.17
N THR A 181 43.42 -22.80 25.84
CA THR A 181 44.68 -22.19 25.42
C THR A 181 44.99 -22.43 23.95
N GLY A 182 44.37 -23.42 23.31
CA GLY A 182 44.58 -23.69 21.89
C GLY A 182 43.31 -24.11 21.17
N ILE A 183 43.15 -23.66 19.93
CA ILE A 183 42.13 -24.11 18.98
C ILE A 183 42.81 -24.41 17.65
N ASP A 184 42.71 -25.65 17.20
CA ASP A 184 43.07 -26.11 15.86
C ASP A 184 41.85 -26.67 15.15
N LEU A 185 41.30 -25.87 14.24
CA LEU A 185 40.18 -26.22 13.37
C LEU A 185 40.62 -26.12 11.90
N SER A 186 41.89 -26.43 11.63
CA SER A 186 42.42 -26.44 10.27
C SER A 186 41.67 -27.44 9.38
N GLY A 187 41.21 -26.99 8.22
CA GLY A 187 40.44 -27.81 7.27
C GLY A 187 39.14 -28.40 7.83
N ALA A 188 38.59 -27.82 8.91
CA ALA A 188 37.39 -28.32 9.55
C ALA A 188 36.10 -27.99 8.76
N GLY A 189 36.15 -27.11 7.76
CA GLY A 189 35.00 -26.71 6.95
C GLY A 189 34.25 -25.50 7.51
N LEU A 190 34.97 -24.60 8.20
CA LEU A 190 34.40 -23.36 8.71
C LEU A 190 34.00 -22.46 7.54
N SER A 191 32.85 -21.81 7.68
CA SER A 191 32.31 -20.86 6.69
C SER A 191 31.70 -19.65 7.39
N GLY A 192 31.66 -18.51 6.72
CA GLY A 192 31.15 -17.25 7.29
C GLY A 192 32.23 -16.19 7.47
N GLU A 193 31.93 -15.13 8.22
CA GLU A 193 32.88 -14.04 8.51
C GLU A 193 33.58 -14.28 9.86
N ILE A 194 34.90 -14.07 9.95
CA ILE A 194 35.63 -14.22 11.20
C ILE A 194 35.05 -13.31 12.28
N ASP A 195 34.71 -13.89 13.42
CA ASP A 195 34.03 -13.21 14.52
C ASP A 195 35.02 -12.83 15.63
N GLU A 196 34.72 -11.79 16.41
CA GLU A 196 35.54 -11.41 17.56
C GLU A 196 35.43 -12.36 18.76
N ALA A 197 34.53 -13.33 18.75
CA ALA A 197 34.32 -14.28 19.85
C ALA A 197 35.54 -15.15 20.16
N PHE A 198 36.40 -15.42 19.18
CA PHE A 198 37.71 -16.04 19.42
C PHE A 198 38.55 -15.21 20.42
N THR A 199 38.36 -13.89 20.46
CA THR A 199 39.03 -12.99 21.40
C THR A 199 38.45 -13.02 22.81
N TRP A 200 37.34 -13.74 23.05
CA TRP A 200 36.77 -13.88 24.39
C TRP A 200 37.51 -14.94 25.22
N LEU A 201 38.17 -15.88 24.55
CA LEU A 201 39.05 -16.87 25.19
C LEU A 201 40.32 -16.16 25.67
N SER A 202 40.32 -15.72 26.93
CA SER A 202 41.34 -14.79 27.45
C SER A 202 42.75 -15.38 27.57
N GLU A 203 42.87 -16.71 27.64
CA GLU A 203 44.15 -17.41 27.72
C GLU A 203 44.50 -18.10 26.39
N LEU A 204 43.85 -17.72 25.29
CA LEU A 204 44.12 -18.32 23.99
C LEU A 204 45.53 -17.93 23.56
N GLU A 205 46.36 -18.94 23.33
CA GLU A 205 47.74 -18.83 22.88
C GLU A 205 47.91 -19.37 21.45
N GLU A 206 47.08 -20.33 21.05
CA GLU A 206 47.19 -20.96 19.73
C GLU A 206 45.83 -20.91 19.01
N LEU A 207 45.82 -20.34 17.81
CA LEU A 207 44.64 -20.29 16.95
C LEU A 207 45.02 -20.66 15.50
N ASN A 208 44.65 -21.87 15.10
CA ASN A 208 44.84 -22.37 13.74
C ASN A 208 43.47 -22.59 13.09
N LEU A 209 43.13 -21.73 12.13
CA LEU A 209 41.91 -21.83 11.31
C LEU A 209 42.25 -22.03 9.84
N SER A 210 43.47 -22.51 9.54
CA SER A 210 43.95 -22.65 8.17
C SER A 210 43.09 -23.61 7.34
N ASP A 211 43.20 -23.52 6.02
CA ASP A 211 42.51 -24.41 5.07
C ASP A 211 40.96 -24.42 5.17
N ASN A 212 40.37 -23.36 5.72
CA ASN A 212 38.93 -23.10 5.68
C ASN A 212 38.61 -22.08 4.59
N GLY A 213 38.47 -22.53 3.34
CA GLY A 213 38.34 -21.66 2.16
C GLY A 213 37.10 -20.77 2.14
N ASP A 214 36.02 -21.19 2.80
CA ASP A 214 34.76 -20.45 2.91
C ASP A 214 34.73 -19.48 4.12
N LEU A 215 35.81 -19.42 4.91
CA LEU A 215 35.99 -18.46 5.99
C LEU A 215 36.59 -17.14 5.45
N ASP A 216 35.84 -16.07 5.61
CA ASP A 216 36.07 -14.70 5.09
C ASP A 216 36.21 -13.70 6.25
N GLY A 217 36.69 -12.49 5.98
CA GLY A 217 36.50 -11.37 6.90
C GLY A 217 37.75 -10.58 7.20
N ARG A 218 37.61 -9.55 8.05
CA ARG A 218 38.71 -8.67 8.45
C ARG A 218 38.86 -8.66 9.96
N LEU A 219 40.08 -8.92 10.44
CA LEU A 219 40.38 -8.83 11.87
C LEU A 219 40.06 -7.44 12.43
N THR A 220 39.42 -7.40 13.59
CA THR A 220 39.10 -6.17 14.34
C THR A 220 40.21 -5.86 15.35
N GLU A 221 40.32 -4.61 15.81
CA GLU A 221 41.35 -4.20 16.78
C GLU A 221 41.29 -4.97 18.12
N ARG A 222 40.21 -5.71 18.39
CA ARG A 222 40.11 -6.57 19.58
C ARG A 222 41.10 -7.71 19.58
N TYR A 223 41.45 -8.22 18.41
CA TYR A 223 42.47 -9.25 18.28
C TYR A 223 43.83 -8.79 18.81
N LEU A 224 44.11 -7.48 18.80
CA LEU A 224 45.34 -6.90 19.36
C LEU A 224 45.48 -7.11 20.87
N GLN A 225 44.42 -7.54 21.56
CA GLN A 225 44.43 -7.84 23.00
C GLN A 225 44.86 -9.28 23.30
N GLN A 226 44.91 -10.14 22.28
CA GLN A 226 45.26 -11.55 22.43
C GLN A 226 46.78 -11.74 22.43
N SER A 227 47.25 -12.63 23.29
CA SER A 227 48.67 -12.95 23.45
C SER A 227 48.99 -14.30 22.79
N LEU A 228 48.86 -14.34 21.46
CA LEU A 228 49.02 -15.57 20.68
C LEU A 228 50.51 -15.90 20.46
N ASN A 229 50.83 -17.18 20.57
CA ASN A 229 52.08 -17.81 20.16
C ASN A 229 51.97 -18.40 18.74
N LEU A 230 50.80 -18.90 18.36
CA LEU A 230 50.49 -19.41 17.01
C LEU A 230 49.20 -18.76 16.49
N PHE A 231 49.27 -18.20 15.28
CA PHE A 231 48.10 -17.63 14.60
C PHE A 231 48.14 -17.89 13.09
N ASP A 232 47.42 -18.91 12.65
CA ASP A 232 47.42 -19.37 11.25
C ASP A 232 46.01 -19.25 10.63
N LEU A 233 45.92 -18.40 9.61
CA LEU A 233 44.72 -18.18 8.79
C LEU A 233 45.01 -18.45 7.31
N SER A 234 46.09 -19.19 7.00
CA SER A 234 46.44 -19.59 5.64
C SER A 234 45.32 -20.39 4.98
N GLY A 235 45.21 -20.35 3.65
CA GLY A 235 44.10 -21.02 2.94
C GLY A 235 42.70 -20.38 3.12
N THR A 236 42.52 -19.43 4.05
CA THR A 236 41.28 -18.65 4.22
C THR A 236 41.27 -17.37 3.37
N SER A 237 40.11 -16.69 3.35
CA SER A 237 39.92 -15.34 2.81
C SER A 237 40.02 -14.25 3.90
N VAL A 238 40.33 -14.61 5.14
CA VAL A 238 40.48 -13.66 6.25
C VAL A 238 41.76 -12.82 6.07
N CYS A 239 41.69 -11.53 6.42
CA CYS A 239 42.85 -10.64 6.35
C CYS A 239 43.01 -9.70 7.56
N ALA A 240 44.27 -9.32 7.83
CA ALA A 240 44.64 -8.32 8.83
C ALA A 240 44.64 -6.88 8.25
N PRO A 241 44.06 -5.89 8.96
CA PRO A 241 44.18 -4.47 8.60
C PRO A 241 45.62 -3.99 8.38
N GLN A 242 45.84 -3.18 7.34
CA GLN A 242 47.11 -2.46 7.12
C GLN A 242 47.28 -1.28 8.09
N THR A 243 47.51 -1.57 9.36
CA THR A 243 47.77 -0.56 10.40
C THR A 243 49.04 -0.90 11.18
N ALA A 244 49.73 0.12 11.68
CA ALA A 244 50.93 -0.03 12.48
C ALA A 244 50.70 -0.81 13.79
N ALA A 245 49.47 -0.82 14.30
CA ALA A 245 49.11 -1.61 15.49
C ALA A 245 49.08 -3.10 15.16
N PHE A 246 48.44 -3.48 14.05
CA PHE A 246 48.46 -4.86 13.56
C PHE A 246 49.84 -5.30 13.07
N ASP A 247 50.64 -4.42 12.47
CA ASP A 247 52.04 -4.77 12.10
C ASP A 247 52.86 -5.17 13.32
N ARG A 248 52.77 -4.37 14.40
CA ARG A 248 53.45 -4.65 15.66
C ARG A 248 52.95 -5.93 16.30
N TRP A 249 51.63 -6.05 16.46
CA TRP A 249 51.03 -7.22 17.10
C TRP A 249 51.36 -8.52 16.35
N LEU A 250 51.22 -8.57 15.02
CA LEU A 250 51.57 -9.76 14.25
C LEU A 250 53.07 -10.08 14.32
N SER A 251 53.95 -9.08 14.44
CA SER A 251 55.39 -9.31 14.57
C SER A 251 55.81 -9.91 15.92
N ASP A 252 54.94 -9.81 16.93
CA ASP A 252 55.18 -10.36 18.27
C ASP A 252 54.73 -11.85 18.38
N ILE A 253 54.02 -12.38 17.39
CA ILE A 253 53.54 -13.78 17.35
C ILE A 253 54.62 -14.68 16.74
N ALA A 254 55.00 -15.76 17.44
CA ALA A 254 56.11 -16.63 17.03
C ALA A 254 55.87 -17.37 15.70
N THR A 255 54.65 -17.88 15.50
CA THR A 255 54.23 -18.53 14.26
C THR A 255 52.97 -17.83 13.74
N VAL A 256 53.08 -17.14 12.60
CA VAL A 256 51.98 -16.34 12.05
C VAL A 256 51.88 -16.49 10.54
N ASP A 257 50.70 -16.84 10.04
CA ASP A 257 50.36 -16.78 8.61
C ASP A 257 49.01 -16.10 8.44
N VAL A 258 49.05 -14.78 8.22
CA VAL A 258 47.87 -13.94 8.05
C VAL A 258 48.11 -12.96 6.91
N LYS A 259 47.23 -13.00 5.90
CA LYS A 259 47.30 -12.08 4.75
C LYS A 259 46.97 -10.65 5.18
N ARG A 260 47.68 -9.65 4.64
CA ARG A 260 47.29 -8.23 4.80
C ARG A 260 46.13 -7.91 3.86
N CYS A 261 45.13 -7.18 4.34
CA CYS A 261 44.01 -6.76 3.51
C CYS A 261 44.51 -5.85 2.38
N ALA A 262 44.11 -6.07 1.13
CA ALA A 262 44.41 -5.14 0.04
C ALA A 262 43.82 -3.75 0.36
N ASP A 263 44.53 -2.67 -0.02
CA ASP A 263 44.07 -1.28 0.13
C ASP A 263 42.86 -1.02 -0.78
N ARG A 264 41.69 -1.45 -0.31
CA ARG A 264 40.38 -1.07 -0.83
C ARG A 264 39.76 -0.18 0.23
N GLN A 265 39.86 1.14 0.07
CA GLN A 265 39.10 2.04 0.92
C GLN A 265 37.61 1.72 0.76
N LYS A 266 36.96 1.24 1.83
CA LYS A 266 35.56 0.81 1.81
C LYS A 266 34.69 1.94 1.23
N ALA A 267 33.96 1.64 0.16
CA ALA A 267 32.77 2.39 -0.21
C ALA A 267 31.62 1.88 0.65
N ILE A 268 30.78 2.79 1.14
CA ILE A 268 29.52 2.43 1.74
C ILE A 268 28.58 2.11 0.58
N ILE A 269 28.22 0.85 0.47
CA ILE A 269 27.24 0.38 -0.51
C ILE A 269 25.87 0.38 0.17
N LYS A 270 24.90 1.07 -0.44
CA LYS A 270 23.54 1.17 0.04
C LYS A 270 22.58 0.53 -0.96
N ILE A 271 21.56 -0.14 -0.41
CA ILE A 271 20.42 -0.65 -1.19
C ILE A 271 19.30 0.38 -1.09
N TRP A 272 18.74 0.74 -2.22
CA TRP A 272 17.59 1.64 -2.33
C TRP A 272 16.45 0.88 -3.02
N PRO A 273 15.57 0.22 -2.25
CA PRO A 273 14.41 -0.44 -2.81
C PRO A 273 13.25 0.52 -3.02
N THR A 274 12.56 0.36 -4.14
CA THR A 274 11.32 1.05 -4.46
C THR A 274 10.33 0.07 -5.05
N MET A 275 9.05 0.34 -4.87
CA MET A 275 7.99 -0.44 -5.51
C MET A 275 7.10 0.44 -6.35
N ASN A 276 6.64 -0.14 -7.45
CA ASN A 276 5.74 0.50 -8.38
C ASN A 276 4.56 -0.44 -8.61
N GLN A 277 3.36 0.11 -8.64
CA GLN A 277 2.20 -0.53 -9.25
C GLN A 277 1.82 0.30 -10.47
N ALA A 278 1.10 -0.30 -11.42
CA ALA A 278 0.82 0.29 -12.74
C ALA A 278 0.73 1.82 -12.71
N ILE A 279 1.44 2.47 -13.65
CA ILE A 279 1.52 3.92 -13.86
C ILE A 279 2.46 4.73 -12.98
N GLN A 280 3.00 4.19 -11.89
CA GLN A 280 3.69 5.06 -10.92
C GLN A 280 5.21 4.92 -10.79
N ARG A 281 5.74 6.10 -10.46
CA ARG A 281 7.05 6.53 -9.98
C ARG A 281 8.16 5.50 -9.84
N ILE A 282 9.26 5.79 -10.51
CA ILE A 282 10.62 5.56 -9.99
C ILE A 282 10.94 6.60 -8.94
N VAL A 283 11.18 6.14 -7.72
CA VAL A 283 11.55 7.01 -6.62
C VAL A 283 13.07 7.14 -6.58
N GLN A 284 13.62 8.30 -6.95
CA GLN A 284 15.00 8.68 -6.57
C GLN A 284 15.11 9.11 -5.09
N ASP A 285 13.98 9.20 -4.36
CA ASP A 285 13.93 9.60 -2.95
C ASP A 285 13.64 8.40 -2.02
N PRO A 286 14.65 7.82 -1.37
CA PRO A 286 14.51 6.70 -0.45
C PRO A 286 13.45 6.81 0.64
N VAL A 287 12.96 8.03 0.91
CA VAL A 287 12.02 8.33 1.98
C VAL A 287 10.56 8.20 1.54
N LYS A 288 10.23 8.47 0.27
CA LYS A 288 8.83 8.55 -0.19
C LYS A 288 8.37 7.22 -0.79
N GLN A 289 7.65 6.44 0.01
CA GLN A 289 7.05 5.15 -0.37
C GLN A 289 5.87 5.33 -1.34
N VAL A 290 5.66 4.34 -2.22
CA VAL A 290 4.49 4.26 -3.11
C VAL A 290 3.39 3.45 -2.42
N TYR A 291 2.16 3.96 -2.46
CA TYR A 291 1.00 3.22 -1.98
C TYR A 291 0.66 2.13 -3.00
N LEU A 292 0.62 0.89 -2.55
CA LEU A 292 0.19 -0.25 -3.35
C LEU A 292 -1.25 -0.59 -3.02
N VAL A 293 -2.01 -0.99 -4.03
CA VAL A 293 -3.33 -1.58 -3.89
C VAL A 293 -3.18 -3.08 -3.69
N GLU A 294 -3.82 -3.61 -2.65
CA GLU A 294 -3.87 -5.06 -2.40
C GLU A 294 -4.34 -5.84 -3.65
N GLY A 295 -3.75 -7.01 -3.89
CA GLY A 295 -4.25 -7.94 -4.91
C GLY A 295 -3.95 -7.56 -6.35
N ARG A 296 -3.07 -6.59 -6.62
CA ARG A 296 -2.51 -6.37 -7.97
C ARG A 296 -0.99 -6.57 -7.99
N PRO A 297 -0.42 -7.04 -9.11
CA PRO A 297 1.02 -7.25 -9.20
C PRO A 297 1.77 -5.93 -9.02
N ALA A 298 2.94 -6.01 -8.39
CA ALA A 298 3.84 -4.86 -8.18
C ALA A 298 5.21 -5.15 -8.81
N ARG A 299 5.98 -4.11 -9.08
CA ARG A 299 7.35 -4.17 -9.61
C ARG A 299 8.26 -3.67 -8.50
N LEU A 300 9.10 -4.54 -7.98
CA LEU A 300 10.22 -4.17 -7.13
C LEU A 300 11.38 -3.71 -8.02
N ARG A 301 11.91 -2.53 -7.73
CA ARG A 301 13.14 -2.02 -8.33
C ARG A 301 14.13 -1.72 -7.22
N VAL A 302 15.35 -2.18 -7.37
CA VAL A 302 16.39 -2.03 -6.36
C VAL A 302 17.62 -1.43 -7.00
N TRP A 303 18.09 -0.29 -6.48
CA TRP A 303 19.39 0.24 -6.84
C TRP A 303 20.41 -0.10 -5.76
N VAL A 304 21.53 -0.63 -6.20
CA VAL A 304 22.72 -0.79 -5.37
C VAL A 304 23.64 0.36 -5.74
N THR A 305 23.96 1.23 -4.78
CA THR A 305 24.82 2.39 -5.05
C THR A 305 26.00 2.47 -4.11
N ALA A 306 27.11 3.01 -4.62
CA ALA A 306 28.28 3.35 -3.85
C ALA A 306 28.29 4.86 -3.52
N ASN A 307 28.68 5.20 -2.30
CA ASN A 307 28.85 6.59 -1.86
C ASN A 307 30.17 7.25 -2.31
N LYS A 308 30.99 6.54 -3.08
CA LYS A 308 32.30 6.99 -3.58
C LYS A 308 32.47 6.55 -5.02
N ASN A 309 33.03 7.41 -5.86
CA ASN A 309 33.41 7.07 -7.22
C ASN A 309 34.43 5.93 -7.24
N GLY A 310 34.24 4.94 -8.12
CA GLY A 310 35.09 3.77 -8.27
C GLY A 310 34.44 2.71 -9.14
N VAL A 311 35.20 1.69 -9.54
CA VAL A 311 34.71 0.50 -10.23
C VAL A 311 34.45 -0.57 -9.16
N TYR A 312 33.19 -0.95 -8.99
CA TYR A 312 32.77 -2.00 -8.05
C TYR A 312 31.97 -3.03 -8.81
N GLU A 313 32.29 -4.30 -8.64
CA GLU A 313 31.54 -5.37 -9.27
C GLU A 313 30.14 -5.42 -8.66
N ALA A 314 29.12 -5.48 -9.52
CA ALA A 314 27.73 -5.52 -9.10
C ALA A 314 27.41 -6.87 -8.42
N PRO A 315 26.95 -6.87 -7.16
CA PRO A 315 26.64 -8.10 -6.44
C PRO A 315 25.37 -8.76 -6.98
N GLU A 316 25.18 -10.06 -6.72
CA GLU A 316 23.87 -10.69 -6.89
C GLU A 316 22.90 -10.17 -5.82
N LEU A 317 21.61 -10.06 -6.12
CA LEU A 317 20.58 -9.64 -5.16
C LEU A 317 19.62 -10.79 -4.89
N THR A 318 19.55 -11.23 -3.63
CA THR A 318 18.49 -12.13 -3.17
C THR A 318 17.33 -11.30 -2.61
N VAL A 319 16.12 -11.58 -3.08
CA VAL A 319 14.88 -10.95 -2.63
C VAL A 319 13.98 -11.99 -1.99
N ARG A 320 13.43 -11.70 -0.81
CA ARG A 320 12.38 -12.50 -0.18
C ARG A 320 11.15 -11.65 0.06
N VAL A 321 10.01 -12.04 -0.50
CA VAL A 321 8.71 -11.41 -0.27
C VAL A 321 7.88 -12.28 0.66
N VAL A 322 7.48 -11.72 1.80
CA VAL A 322 6.65 -12.38 2.80
C VAL A 322 5.30 -11.65 2.86
N GLY A 323 4.23 -12.31 2.41
CA GLY A 323 2.86 -11.80 2.54
C GLY A 323 2.28 -12.01 3.95
N SER A 324 1.13 -11.38 4.23
CA SER A 324 0.42 -11.59 5.50
C SER A 324 -0.48 -12.83 5.42
N GLY A 325 -0.33 -13.78 6.35
CA GLY A 325 -1.25 -14.91 6.49
C GLY A 325 -1.00 -16.11 5.56
N TRP A 326 0.23 -16.65 5.54
CA TRP A 326 0.63 -18.00 5.07
C TRP A 326 -0.34 -18.73 4.10
N SER A 327 -0.38 -18.25 2.87
CA SER A 327 -0.47 -19.00 1.61
C SER A 327 -0.66 -17.96 0.51
N PRO A 328 0.34 -17.68 -0.35
CA PRO A 328 1.52 -18.50 -0.62
C PRO A 328 2.70 -18.32 0.37
N PRO A 329 3.60 -19.33 0.48
CA PRO A 329 4.48 -19.55 1.63
C PRO A 329 5.80 -18.75 1.65
N MET A 330 5.87 -17.55 1.06
CA MET A 330 7.09 -16.75 0.76
C MET A 330 7.60 -16.97 -0.67
N LEU A 331 7.91 -15.87 -1.36
CA LEU A 331 8.57 -15.85 -2.66
C LEU A 331 10.04 -15.49 -2.46
N THR A 332 10.96 -16.34 -2.92
CA THR A 332 12.40 -16.05 -2.92
C THR A 332 12.90 -16.05 -4.35
N GLU A 333 13.53 -14.95 -4.76
CA GLU A 333 14.10 -14.79 -6.10
C GLU A 333 15.56 -14.33 -6.02
N TYR A 334 16.31 -14.73 -7.05
CA TYR A 334 17.70 -14.33 -7.26
C TYR A 334 17.74 -13.47 -8.51
N ILE A 335 18.16 -12.21 -8.35
CA ILE A 335 18.18 -11.23 -9.43
C ILE A 335 19.64 -10.96 -9.80
N GLU A 336 19.98 -11.27 -11.05
CA GLU A 336 21.28 -10.92 -11.62
C GLU A 336 21.42 -9.41 -11.77
N ALA A 337 22.67 -8.94 -11.69
CA ALA A 337 22.95 -7.53 -11.83
C ALA A 337 22.59 -7.04 -13.24
N PRO A 338 21.92 -5.87 -13.36
CA PRO A 338 21.57 -5.31 -14.67
C PRO A 338 22.80 -4.84 -15.48
N LYS A 339 23.94 -4.64 -14.81
CA LYS A 339 25.26 -4.28 -15.35
C LYS A 339 26.36 -4.86 -14.48
N ASP A 340 27.57 -4.98 -15.02
CA ASP A 340 28.75 -5.50 -14.30
C ASP A 340 29.24 -4.57 -13.17
N GLU A 341 28.84 -3.28 -13.17
CA GLU A 341 29.33 -2.27 -12.23
C GLU A 341 28.23 -1.61 -11.36
N VAL A 342 28.54 -1.36 -10.09
CA VAL A 342 27.69 -0.59 -9.14
C VAL A 342 27.71 0.90 -9.48
N LEU A 343 26.54 1.53 -9.51
CA LEU A 343 26.42 2.96 -9.82
C LEU A 343 26.83 3.85 -8.64
N HIS A 344 27.38 5.03 -8.94
CA HIS A 344 27.49 6.08 -7.93
C HIS A 344 26.11 6.58 -7.51
N ILE A 345 25.93 6.95 -6.24
CA ILE A 345 24.63 7.42 -5.72
C ILE A 345 24.05 8.62 -6.49
N ASP A 346 24.91 9.49 -7.03
CA ASP A 346 24.49 10.67 -7.81
C ASP A 346 24.02 10.33 -9.24
N ASN A 347 24.20 9.08 -9.69
CA ASN A 347 23.88 8.62 -11.05
C ASN A 347 22.63 7.74 -11.10
N LEU A 348 21.74 7.84 -10.10
CA LEU A 348 20.44 7.19 -10.10
C LEU A 348 19.52 7.85 -11.12
N ASP A 349 19.63 7.56 -12.42
CA ASP A 349 18.87 8.31 -13.44
C ASP A 349 17.45 7.77 -13.73
N GLY A 350 17.01 6.74 -13.00
CA GLY A 350 15.71 6.11 -13.19
C GLY A 350 15.52 5.47 -14.58
N LYS A 351 16.56 5.37 -15.40
CA LYS A 351 16.40 4.72 -16.71
C LYS A 351 16.25 3.20 -16.57
N ALA A 352 15.73 2.58 -17.62
CA ALA A 352 15.70 1.12 -17.76
C ALA A 352 17.12 0.54 -17.68
N GLY A 353 17.30 -0.60 -17.00
CA GLY A 353 18.56 -1.35 -17.02
C GLY A 353 19.66 -0.81 -16.08
N THR A 354 19.30 -0.01 -15.08
CA THR A 354 20.21 0.44 -14.00
C THR A 354 19.84 -0.10 -12.61
N SER A 355 18.68 -0.77 -12.49
CA SER A 355 18.14 -1.37 -11.27
C SER A 355 17.96 -2.88 -11.43
N TYR A 356 18.07 -3.59 -10.32
CA TYR A 356 17.61 -4.96 -10.19
C TYR A 356 16.09 -4.92 -10.15
N ASP A 357 15.46 -5.62 -11.07
CA ASP A 357 14.03 -5.54 -11.26
C ASP A 357 13.37 -6.90 -11.08
N MET A 358 12.24 -6.94 -10.38
CA MET A 358 11.43 -8.14 -10.19
C MET A 358 9.95 -7.80 -10.16
N THR A 359 9.12 -8.65 -10.76
CA THR A 359 7.67 -8.58 -10.61
C THR A 359 7.23 -9.41 -9.41
N ILE A 360 6.54 -8.79 -8.46
CA ILE A 360 5.88 -9.43 -7.34
C ILE A 360 4.45 -9.78 -7.77
N PRO A 361 4.05 -11.06 -7.78
CA PRO A 361 2.70 -11.46 -8.15
C PRO A 361 1.63 -10.87 -7.21
N ALA A 362 0.42 -10.66 -7.73
CA ALA A 362 -0.72 -10.10 -7.01
C ALA A 362 -0.98 -10.73 -5.64
N ASP A 363 -0.91 -12.07 -5.56
CA ASP A 363 -1.17 -12.85 -4.34
C ASP A 363 -0.21 -12.54 -3.18
N TYR A 364 0.95 -11.92 -3.47
CA TYR A 364 1.92 -11.52 -2.45
C TYR A 364 1.77 -10.06 -2.02
N VAL A 365 1.05 -9.24 -2.79
CA VAL A 365 0.81 -7.81 -2.50
C VAL A 365 -0.37 -7.69 -1.55
N THR A 366 -0.07 -7.82 -0.26
CA THR A 366 -1.05 -7.87 0.84
C THR A 366 -0.71 -6.86 1.93
N PRO A 367 -1.71 -6.32 2.69
CA PRO A 367 -1.47 -5.46 3.85
C PRO A 367 -0.47 -6.08 4.82
N GLY A 368 0.61 -5.36 5.11
CA GLY A 368 1.69 -5.81 5.99
C GLY A 368 2.74 -6.71 5.34
N MET A 369 2.73 -6.87 4.00
CA MET A 369 3.81 -7.54 3.29
C MET A 369 5.18 -6.95 3.66
N THR A 370 6.21 -7.78 3.65
CA THR A 370 7.59 -7.37 3.91
C THR A 370 8.49 -7.92 2.83
N VAL A 371 9.38 -7.08 2.32
CA VAL A 371 10.44 -7.48 1.39
C VAL A 371 11.77 -7.43 2.10
N TYR A 372 12.48 -8.54 2.09
CA TYR A 372 13.84 -8.63 2.59
C TYR A 372 14.80 -8.70 1.41
N LEU A 373 15.87 -7.94 1.49
CA LEU A 373 16.88 -7.80 0.44
C LEU A 373 18.23 -8.17 1.02
N LYS A 374 19.00 -9.00 0.32
CA LYS A 374 20.35 -9.36 0.71
C LYS A 374 21.27 -9.34 -0.50
N LEU A 375 22.42 -8.68 -0.36
CA LEU A 375 23.46 -8.70 -1.38
C LEU A 375 24.32 -9.96 -1.23
N GLY A 376 24.62 -10.60 -2.35
CA GLY A 376 25.46 -11.80 -2.44
C GLY A 376 26.95 -11.51 -2.43
N ASN A 377 27.75 -12.59 -2.37
CA ASN A 377 29.17 -12.58 -2.02
C ASN A 377 30.17 -12.22 -3.13
N LYS A 378 29.75 -11.59 -4.23
CA LYS A 378 30.71 -11.21 -5.28
C LYS A 378 31.56 -10.02 -4.84
N SER A 379 32.81 -10.33 -4.45
CA SER A 379 34.08 -9.58 -4.57
C SER A 379 34.17 -8.11 -4.10
N THR A 380 33.07 -7.44 -3.75
CA THR A 380 33.00 -6.02 -3.39
C THR A 380 32.83 -5.86 -1.87
N PRO A 381 33.63 -5.03 -1.18
CA PRO A 381 33.49 -4.77 0.25
C PRO A 381 32.18 -4.01 0.53
N ILE A 382 31.12 -4.74 0.90
CA ILE A 382 29.81 -4.18 1.26
C ILE A 382 29.77 -4.04 2.79
N THR A 383 29.40 -2.85 3.28
CA THR A 383 29.29 -2.56 4.73
C THR A 383 28.00 -3.04 5.38
N ASN A 384 27.01 -3.49 4.59
CA ASN A 384 25.71 -3.95 5.06
C ASN A 384 25.37 -5.30 4.38
N ARG A 385 25.79 -6.40 5.00
CA ARG A 385 25.58 -7.78 4.52
C ARG A 385 24.29 -8.41 5.08
N ASP A 386 23.61 -7.71 5.97
CA ASP A 386 22.38 -8.17 6.62
C ASP A 386 21.17 -8.02 5.69
N TRP A 387 20.11 -8.76 6.04
CA TRP A 387 18.81 -8.57 5.41
C TRP A 387 18.33 -7.14 5.65
N ILE A 388 18.16 -6.40 4.57
CA ILE A 388 17.51 -5.09 4.60
C ILE A 388 16.02 -5.32 4.47
N GLU A 389 15.30 -4.88 5.49
CA GLU A 389 13.85 -4.96 5.56
C GLU A 389 13.23 -3.72 4.90
N TYR A 390 12.37 -3.95 3.92
CA TYR A 390 11.54 -2.95 3.25
C TYR A 390 10.07 -3.28 3.43
N ARG A 391 9.33 -2.36 4.05
CA ARG A 391 7.88 -2.49 4.30
C ARG A 391 7.12 -1.49 3.42
N PRO A 392 6.60 -1.90 2.25
CA PRO A 392 5.76 -1.02 1.45
C PRO A 392 4.40 -0.80 2.13
N ILE A 393 3.76 0.33 1.84
CA ILE A 393 2.38 0.59 2.26
C ILE A 393 1.45 -0.09 1.26
N VAL A 394 0.79 -1.15 1.69
CA VAL A 394 -0.29 -1.79 0.92
C VAL A 394 -1.62 -1.41 1.56
N THR A 395 -2.50 -0.84 0.74
CA THR A 395 -3.83 -0.35 1.12
C THR A 395 -4.86 -1.29 0.50
N ASP A 396 -5.84 -1.71 1.31
CA ASP A 396 -7.04 -2.34 0.78
C ASP A 396 -7.96 -1.23 0.26
N VAL A 397 -8.17 -1.21 -1.06
CA VAL A 397 -9.00 -0.22 -1.71
C VAL A 397 -10.27 -0.93 -2.19
N PRO A 398 -11.48 -0.43 -1.86
CA PRO A 398 -12.72 -1.06 -2.28
C PRO A 398 -12.79 -1.27 -3.80
N ALA A 399 -13.56 -2.28 -4.23
CA ALA A 399 -13.92 -2.45 -5.63
C ALA A 399 -14.64 -1.20 -6.18
N MET A 400 -14.54 -0.98 -7.48
CA MET A 400 -15.30 0.05 -8.17
C MET A 400 -16.36 -0.60 -9.04
N GLU A 401 -17.63 -0.41 -8.68
CA GLU A 401 -18.78 -0.77 -9.49
C GLU A 401 -19.06 0.36 -10.50
N LEU A 402 -19.04 0.08 -11.80
CA LEU A 402 -19.27 1.05 -12.88
C LEU A 402 -20.34 0.55 -13.86
N THR A 403 -21.43 1.29 -14.01
CA THR A 403 -22.54 0.99 -14.91
C THR A 403 -22.47 1.87 -16.15
N ILE A 404 -22.35 1.31 -17.36
CA ILE A 404 -22.34 2.10 -18.60
C ILE A 404 -23.78 2.24 -19.13
N VAL A 405 -24.23 3.48 -19.36
CA VAL A 405 -25.63 3.82 -19.67
C VAL A 405 -25.72 4.51 -21.03
N PRO A 406 -26.23 3.85 -22.08
CA PRO A 406 -26.51 4.53 -23.35
C PRO A 406 -27.55 5.63 -23.17
N ILE A 407 -27.35 6.80 -23.80
CA ILE A 407 -28.29 7.92 -23.78
C ILE A 407 -28.79 8.19 -25.19
N TYR A 408 -30.11 8.12 -25.36
CA TYR A 408 -30.78 8.32 -26.64
C TYR A 408 -31.50 9.66 -26.67
N GLN A 409 -31.28 10.44 -27.72
CA GLN A 409 -31.91 11.75 -27.88
C GLN A 409 -33.15 11.66 -28.77
N THR A 410 -34.17 12.46 -28.45
CA THR A 410 -35.37 12.56 -29.28
C THR A 410 -35.01 13.04 -30.69
N GLY A 411 -35.42 12.29 -31.71
CA GLY A 411 -35.11 12.59 -33.12
C GLY A 411 -33.74 12.08 -33.61
N GLU A 412 -33.01 11.33 -32.78
CA GLU A 412 -31.76 10.68 -33.16
C GLU A 412 -31.98 9.46 -34.09
N SER A 413 -31.03 9.17 -34.99
CA SER A 413 -31.12 8.02 -35.90
C SER A 413 -30.82 6.70 -35.18
N LYS A 414 -31.36 5.58 -35.67
CA LYS A 414 -31.01 4.24 -35.16
C LYS A 414 -29.50 3.99 -35.21
N ALA A 415 -28.83 4.41 -36.28
CA ALA A 415 -27.39 4.21 -36.44
C ALA A 415 -26.57 4.93 -35.37
N THR A 416 -27.04 6.08 -34.88
CA THR A 416 -26.39 6.82 -33.81
C THR A 416 -26.60 6.14 -32.45
N ARG A 417 -27.79 5.60 -32.20
CA ARG A 417 -28.08 4.79 -31.00
C ARG A 417 -27.24 3.51 -30.94
N ASP A 418 -27.15 2.81 -32.07
CA ASP A 418 -26.36 1.56 -32.19
C ASP A 418 -24.87 1.78 -31.82
N VAL A 419 -24.34 3.01 -31.98
CA VAL A 419 -22.97 3.34 -31.56
C VAL A 419 -22.83 3.42 -30.04
N ALA A 420 -23.78 4.05 -29.35
CA ALA A 420 -23.81 4.11 -27.89
C ALA A 420 -23.96 2.70 -27.29
N ASP A 421 -24.85 1.89 -27.88
CA ASP A 421 -25.07 0.50 -27.49
C ASP A 421 -23.81 -0.35 -27.70
N ALA A 422 -23.14 -0.20 -28.85
CA ALA A 422 -21.92 -0.94 -29.14
C ALA A 422 -20.78 -0.60 -28.17
N PHE A 423 -20.67 0.66 -27.73
CA PHE A 423 -19.69 1.06 -26.73
C PHE A 423 -20.03 0.48 -25.35
N ALA A 424 -21.29 0.57 -24.93
CA ALA A 424 -21.74 0.00 -23.66
C ALA A 424 -21.60 -1.52 -23.60
N ALA A 425 -21.83 -2.21 -24.72
CA ALA A 425 -21.71 -3.67 -24.82
C ALA A 425 -20.26 -4.18 -24.73
N ASP A 426 -19.27 -3.39 -25.17
CA ASP A 426 -17.84 -3.75 -25.14
C ASP A 426 -17.15 -3.13 -23.91
N THR A 427 -17.55 -3.60 -22.73
CA THR A 427 -17.08 -3.07 -21.43
C THR A 427 -15.56 -3.17 -21.27
N ASP A 428 -14.92 -4.20 -21.82
CA ASP A 428 -13.47 -4.38 -21.81
C ASP A 428 -12.73 -3.30 -22.60
N LYS A 429 -13.18 -2.98 -23.82
CA LYS A 429 -12.59 -1.88 -24.59
C LYS A 429 -12.91 -0.53 -23.99
N ALA A 430 -14.13 -0.35 -23.48
CA ALA A 430 -14.58 0.90 -22.87
C ALA A 430 -13.75 1.25 -21.62
N THR A 431 -13.44 0.27 -20.78
CA THR A 431 -12.78 0.49 -19.48
C THR A 431 -11.30 0.14 -19.46
N ALA A 432 -10.70 -0.15 -20.63
CA ALA A 432 -9.31 -0.57 -20.74
C ALA A 432 -8.37 0.34 -19.94
N VAL A 433 -8.42 1.67 -20.14
CA VAL A 433 -7.58 2.63 -19.42
C VAL A 433 -7.87 2.66 -17.93
N LEU A 434 -9.12 2.54 -17.46
CA LEU A 434 -9.40 2.49 -16.02
C LEU A 434 -8.77 1.28 -15.32
N LYS A 435 -8.88 0.10 -15.93
CA LYS A 435 -8.42 -1.17 -15.34
C LYS A 435 -6.94 -1.15 -14.99
N TRP A 436 -6.10 -0.56 -15.84
CA TRP A 436 -4.66 -0.42 -15.55
C TRP A 436 -4.29 0.95 -14.98
N GLY A 437 -5.04 1.99 -15.38
CA GLY A 437 -4.96 3.43 -15.09
C GLY A 437 -4.94 3.82 -13.63
N PHE A 438 -5.97 3.36 -12.96
CA PHE A 438 -6.38 3.88 -11.66
C PHE A 438 -6.04 2.88 -10.56
N PRO A 439 -5.81 3.33 -9.32
CA PRO A 439 -5.55 2.46 -8.19
C PRO A 439 -6.84 1.77 -7.69
N LEU A 440 -7.34 0.84 -8.49
CA LEU A 440 -8.51 0.01 -8.18
C LEU A 440 -8.03 -1.41 -7.89
N ARG A 441 -8.61 -2.05 -6.86
CA ARG A 441 -8.41 -3.48 -6.59
C ARG A 441 -9.11 -4.31 -7.67
N GLU A 442 -10.41 -4.04 -7.82
CA GLU A 442 -11.31 -4.64 -8.80
C GLU A 442 -12.15 -3.52 -9.44
N LEU A 443 -12.54 -3.75 -10.71
CA LEU A 443 -13.43 -2.88 -11.48
C LEU A 443 -14.51 -3.76 -12.09
N ASP A 444 -15.70 -3.69 -11.48
CA ASP A 444 -16.88 -4.40 -11.91
C ASP A 444 -17.68 -3.51 -12.85
N VAL A 445 -17.91 -3.96 -14.08
CA VAL A 445 -18.50 -3.13 -15.14
C VAL A 445 -19.78 -3.78 -15.65
N ALA A 446 -20.90 -3.08 -15.54
CA ALA A 446 -22.20 -3.56 -16.00
C ALA A 446 -22.78 -2.66 -17.11
N PRO A 447 -23.18 -3.18 -18.27
CA PRO A 447 -23.99 -2.41 -19.22
C PRO A 447 -25.44 -2.30 -18.72
N ARG A 448 -26.06 -1.14 -18.93
CA ARG A 448 -27.49 -0.88 -18.67
C ARG A 448 -28.26 -0.68 -19.98
N SER A 449 -29.57 -0.91 -19.96
CA SER A 449 -30.45 -0.46 -21.04
C SER A 449 -30.41 1.07 -21.18
N GLY A 450 -30.46 1.57 -22.41
CA GLY A 450 -30.33 3.01 -22.61
C GLY A 450 -31.53 3.82 -22.11
N ILE A 451 -31.26 5.07 -21.74
CA ILE A 451 -32.24 6.04 -21.24
C ILE A 451 -32.47 7.10 -22.30
N TRP A 452 -33.73 7.38 -22.59
CA TRP A 452 -34.13 8.43 -23.51
C TRP A 452 -34.26 9.79 -22.84
N THR A 453 -33.92 10.83 -23.59
CA THR A 453 -34.09 12.23 -23.19
C THR A 453 -34.53 13.10 -24.36
N ASP A 454 -35.25 14.19 -24.07
CA ASP A 454 -35.47 15.30 -25.00
C ASP A 454 -34.44 16.43 -24.85
N HIS A 455 -33.48 16.29 -23.93
CA HIS A 455 -32.33 17.18 -23.83
C HIS A 455 -31.42 16.98 -25.03
N ARG A 456 -31.39 18.00 -25.90
CA ARG A 456 -30.43 18.05 -27.00
C ARG A 456 -29.05 18.38 -26.44
N LEU A 457 -28.12 17.44 -26.56
CA LEU A 457 -26.73 17.59 -26.15
C LEU A 457 -25.92 18.19 -27.31
N THR A 458 -25.42 19.40 -27.12
CA THR A 458 -24.68 20.20 -28.11
C THR A 458 -23.26 20.54 -27.67
N GLY A 459 -22.87 20.18 -26.43
CA GLY A 459 -21.50 20.24 -25.92
C GLY A 459 -21.13 21.49 -25.11
N SER A 460 -22.09 22.35 -24.74
CA SER A 460 -21.84 23.53 -23.89
C SER A 460 -23.10 24.16 -23.26
N ASP A 461 -24.23 23.44 -23.18
CA ASP A 461 -25.53 24.07 -22.90
C ASP A 461 -26.11 23.65 -21.54
N SER A 462 -27.01 24.48 -21.00
CA SER A 462 -27.78 24.24 -19.76
C SER A 462 -28.65 22.97 -19.80
N ASN A 463 -28.64 22.19 -20.87
CA ASN A 463 -29.35 20.92 -20.93
C ASN A 463 -28.53 19.77 -20.32
N GLU A 464 -27.22 19.93 -20.20
CA GLU A 464 -26.34 18.90 -19.66
C GLU A 464 -26.63 18.65 -18.17
N TRP A 465 -26.80 19.71 -17.36
CA TRP A 465 -27.11 19.57 -15.94
C TRP A 465 -28.48 18.91 -15.69
N LEU A 466 -29.47 19.15 -16.53
CA LEU A 466 -30.80 18.53 -16.40
C LEU A 466 -30.71 17.01 -16.61
N LEU A 467 -29.99 16.59 -17.65
CA LEU A 467 -29.73 15.18 -17.91
C LEU A 467 -28.98 14.53 -16.74
N VAL A 468 -28.04 15.23 -16.12
CA VAL A 468 -27.36 14.72 -14.91
C VAL A 468 -28.34 14.43 -13.79
N MET A 469 -29.23 15.37 -13.50
CA MET A 469 -30.22 15.21 -12.44
C MET A 469 -31.17 14.06 -12.75
N ASP A 470 -31.57 13.92 -14.01
CA ASP A 470 -32.41 12.81 -14.50
C ASP A 470 -31.72 11.45 -14.29
N LEU A 471 -30.42 11.36 -14.55
CA LEU A 471 -29.64 10.13 -14.36
C LEU A 471 -29.36 9.81 -12.90
N VAL A 472 -29.07 10.83 -12.07
CA VAL A 472 -28.95 10.65 -10.62
C VAL A 472 -30.26 10.11 -10.05
N TRP A 473 -31.39 10.64 -10.51
CA TRP A 473 -32.70 10.17 -10.08
C TRP A 473 -32.99 8.74 -10.57
N ALA A 474 -32.74 8.44 -11.84
CA ALA A 474 -32.92 7.10 -12.40
C ALA A 474 -32.11 6.04 -11.64
N LYS A 475 -30.86 6.34 -11.28
CA LYS A 475 -30.04 5.44 -10.46
C LYS A 475 -30.64 5.24 -9.06
N HIS A 476 -31.03 6.33 -8.41
CA HIS A 476 -31.60 6.28 -7.05
C HIS A 476 -32.91 5.49 -7.01
N ASP A 477 -33.76 5.69 -8.01
CA ASP A 477 -35.04 4.98 -8.20
C ASP A 477 -34.82 3.47 -8.43
N ALA A 478 -33.81 3.10 -9.22
CA ALA A 478 -33.39 1.71 -9.40
C ALA A 478 -32.81 1.09 -8.11
N GLY A 479 -32.45 1.90 -7.11
CA GLY A 479 -31.77 1.46 -5.89
C GLY A 479 -30.35 0.99 -6.14
N GLU A 480 -29.75 1.42 -7.24
CA GLU A 480 -28.40 1.05 -7.63
C GLU A 480 -27.37 1.82 -6.80
N THR A 481 -26.24 1.18 -6.55
CA THR A 481 -25.07 1.77 -5.89
C THR A 481 -23.88 1.79 -6.85
N GLY A 482 -22.85 2.59 -6.56
CA GLY A 482 -21.68 2.66 -7.45
C GLY A 482 -21.89 3.46 -8.75
N TYR A 483 -20.84 3.63 -9.50
CA TYR A 483 -20.69 4.68 -10.50
C TYR A 483 -21.52 4.41 -11.78
N TRP A 484 -22.07 5.42 -12.46
CA TRP A 484 -22.61 5.31 -13.82
C TRP A 484 -21.60 5.88 -14.87
N TYR A 485 -21.80 5.65 -16.16
CA TYR A 485 -21.05 6.26 -17.26
C TYR A 485 -22.07 6.37 -18.38
N ALA A 486 -22.80 7.48 -18.46
CA ALA A 486 -23.57 7.81 -19.66
C ALA A 486 -22.72 7.64 -20.94
N VAL A 487 -23.35 7.45 -22.10
CA VAL A 487 -22.69 7.57 -23.39
C VAL A 487 -23.74 7.94 -24.42
N SER A 488 -23.57 9.06 -25.12
CA SER A 488 -24.49 9.48 -26.20
C SER A 488 -23.73 9.59 -27.52
N GLY A 489 -24.40 9.21 -28.61
CA GLY A 489 -23.93 9.55 -29.94
C GLY A 489 -24.37 10.97 -30.33
N LEU A 490 -23.55 11.68 -31.10
CA LEU A 490 -23.87 13.05 -31.51
C LEU A 490 -24.29 13.17 -32.96
N TYR A 491 -25.21 14.11 -33.17
CA TYR A 491 -25.69 14.57 -34.47
C TYR A 491 -25.05 15.92 -34.82
N VAL A 492 -24.27 15.99 -35.91
CA VAL A 492 -23.76 17.25 -36.49
C VAL A 492 -24.59 17.59 -37.73
N ARG A 493 -25.27 18.75 -37.74
CA ARG A 493 -26.02 19.22 -38.92
C ARG A 493 -25.09 19.37 -40.13
N GLY A 494 -25.49 18.83 -41.28
CA GLY A 494 -24.82 19.05 -42.57
C GLY A 494 -23.80 17.98 -42.98
N VAL A 495 -23.62 16.92 -42.20
CA VAL A 495 -22.74 15.79 -42.50
C VAL A 495 -23.58 14.58 -42.89
N ALA A 496 -23.24 13.90 -44.00
CA ALA A 496 -23.88 12.64 -44.38
C ALA A 496 -23.72 11.61 -43.25
N GLU A 497 -24.81 10.88 -42.94
CA GLU A 497 -24.92 9.84 -41.90
C GLU A 497 -23.78 8.81 -41.99
N THR A 498 -22.62 9.15 -41.41
CA THR A 498 -21.47 8.26 -41.35
C THR A 498 -21.07 8.15 -39.89
N PRO A 499 -21.53 7.09 -39.19
CA PRO A 499 -21.18 6.84 -37.81
C PRO A 499 -19.68 6.55 -37.72
N ARG A 500 -18.92 7.32 -36.94
CA ARG A 500 -17.53 6.98 -36.62
C ARG A 500 -17.25 7.23 -35.14
N LEU A 501 -16.75 6.18 -34.48
CA LEU A 501 -16.20 6.20 -33.11
C LEU A 501 -14.86 6.97 -33.01
N SER A 502 -14.30 7.44 -34.13
CA SER A 502 -12.96 8.01 -34.22
C SER A 502 -12.98 9.54 -34.28
N GLY A 503 -13.50 10.25 -33.27
CA GLY A 503 -13.20 11.68 -33.02
C GLY A 503 -13.33 12.72 -34.16
N TYR A 504 -13.90 12.37 -35.32
CA TYR A 504 -13.95 13.17 -36.54
C TYR A 504 -15.26 12.88 -37.28
N CYS A 505 -16.05 13.92 -37.53
CA CYS A 505 -17.08 13.89 -38.55
C CYS A 505 -16.54 14.63 -39.77
N VAL A 506 -16.90 14.16 -40.96
CA VAL A 506 -16.37 14.67 -42.23
C VAL A 506 -17.43 15.59 -42.83
N ASP A 507 -17.25 16.91 -42.80
CA ASP A 507 -18.04 17.80 -43.66
C ASP A 507 -17.60 17.66 -45.13
N ALA A 508 -18.29 18.33 -46.05
CA ALA A 508 -17.96 18.32 -47.48
C ALA A 508 -16.54 18.85 -47.81
N ASN A 509 -15.83 19.41 -46.83
CA ASN A 509 -14.48 19.99 -46.95
C ASN A 509 -13.40 19.19 -46.20
N GLY A 510 -13.77 18.07 -45.56
CA GLY A 510 -12.83 17.01 -45.17
C GLY A 510 -12.38 16.97 -43.72
N TRP A 511 -12.67 17.94 -42.84
CA TRP A 511 -12.25 17.87 -41.42
C TRP A 511 -13.14 18.71 -40.48
N THR A 512 -13.93 18.07 -39.61
CA THR A 512 -14.53 18.71 -38.43
C THR A 512 -14.33 17.84 -37.18
N ARG A 513 -13.94 18.47 -36.06
CA ARG A 513 -13.83 17.80 -34.75
C ARG A 513 -15.23 17.42 -34.28
N CYS A 514 -15.45 16.14 -34.00
CA CYS A 514 -16.64 15.72 -33.28
C CYS A 514 -16.33 15.62 -31.78
N SER A 515 -17.14 16.32 -31.00
CA SER A 515 -17.10 16.40 -29.55
C SER A 515 -18.11 15.42 -28.98
N SER A 516 -17.94 14.10 -29.12
CA SER A 516 -18.83 13.17 -28.40
C SER A 516 -18.78 13.43 -26.90
N SER A 517 -19.93 13.34 -26.23
CA SER A 517 -20.14 13.81 -24.86
C SER A 517 -20.95 12.79 -24.03
N GLY A 518 -20.50 12.62 -22.77
CA GLY A 518 -21.34 12.34 -21.60
C GLY A 518 -21.07 11.04 -20.90
N ALA A 519 -20.74 11.09 -19.59
CA ALA A 519 -20.61 9.98 -18.66
C ALA A 519 -20.74 10.34 -17.15
N VAL A 520 -21.34 9.48 -16.32
CA VAL A 520 -21.95 9.89 -15.03
C VAL A 520 -21.56 9.00 -13.85
N PRO A 521 -20.35 9.01 -13.27
CA PRO A 521 -20.05 8.07 -12.18
C PRO A 521 -20.65 8.54 -10.84
N ILE A 522 -21.70 7.87 -10.35
CA ILE A 522 -22.42 8.18 -9.10
C ILE A 522 -21.88 7.35 -7.92
N HIS A 523 -21.37 7.94 -6.83
CA HIS A 523 -21.04 7.16 -5.61
C HIS A 523 -21.64 7.82 -4.37
N GLY A 524 -22.63 7.16 -3.75
CA GLY A 524 -23.33 7.70 -2.58
C GLY A 524 -23.92 9.10 -2.82
N SER A 525 -23.63 10.03 -1.91
CA SER A 525 -24.09 11.42 -1.90
C SER A 525 -23.31 12.40 -2.79
N SER A 526 -22.17 11.98 -3.33
CA SER A 526 -21.32 12.78 -4.22
C SER A 526 -21.63 12.43 -5.68
N SER A 527 -22.24 13.36 -6.40
CA SER A 527 -22.52 13.32 -7.83
C SER A 527 -21.53 14.21 -8.57
N SER A 528 -20.75 13.62 -9.46
CA SER A 528 -19.96 14.35 -10.46
C SER A 528 -20.21 13.68 -11.80
N VAL A 529 -20.60 14.47 -12.78
CA VAL A 529 -20.81 14.03 -14.16
C VAL A 529 -19.78 14.69 -15.04
N SER A 530 -19.28 13.94 -16.02
CA SER A 530 -18.15 14.34 -16.83
C SER A 530 -18.39 13.87 -18.28
N PHE A 531 -18.35 14.78 -19.24
CA PHE A 531 -18.76 14.52 -20.64
C PHE A 531 -17.55 14.35 -21.57
N GLY A 532 -17.40 13.19 -22.24
CA GLY A 532 -16.28 12.98 -23.18
C GLY A 532 -16.52 12.00 -24.34
N ARG A 533 -15.49 11.80 -25.17
CA ARG A 533 -15.54 10.89 -26.33
C ARG A 533 -15.70 9.43 -25.87
N ALA A 534 -16.34 8.60 -26.71
CA ALA A 534 -16.47 7.15 -26.49
C ALA A 534 -15.14 6.39 -26.75
N THR A 535 -14.09 6.76 -26.03
CA THR A 535 -12.80 6.05 -25.99
C THR A 535 -12.45 5.76 -24.54
N SER A 536 -11.66 4.71 -24.29
CA SER A 536 -11.28 4.36 -22.92
C SER A 536 -10.44 5.43 -22.23
N THR A 537 -9.65 6.21 -22.97
CA THR A 537 -8.85 7.32 -22.42
C THR A 537 -9.74 8.45 -21.91
N TYR A 538 -10.74 8.87 -22.69
CA TYR A 538 -11.70 9.88 -22.22
C TYR A 538 -12.52 9.34 -21.08
N LEU A 539 -13.03 8.10 -21.17
CA LEU A 539 -13.77 7.49 -20.07
C LEU A 539 -12.97 7.52 -18.76
N ALA A 540 -11.69 7.19 -18.81
CA ALA A 540 -10.81 7.23 -17.66
C ALA A 540 -10.53 8.66 -17.16
N HIS A 541 -10.36 9.63 -18.06
CA HIS A 541 -10.23 11.04 -17.71
C HIS A 541 -11.48 11.57 -16.98
N GLU A 542 -12.64 11.33 -17.57
CA GLU A 542 -13.94 11.75 -17.05
C GLU A 542 -14.22 11.11 -15.66
N VAL A 543 -13.88 9.84 -15.49
CA VAL A 543 -13.93 9.18 -14.17
C VAL A 543 -12.91 9.79 -13.19
N GLY A 544 -11.77 10.29 -13.66
CA GLY A 544 -10.78 10.99 -12.84
C GLY A 544 -11.36 12.17 -12.07
N HIS A 545 -12.19 13.00 -12.70
CA HIS A 545 -12.86 14.11 -12.02
C HIS A 545 -13.71 13.66 -10.83
N THR A 546 -14.24 12.45 -10.90
CA THR A 546 -15.15 11.90 -9.88
C THR A 546 -14.43 11.25 -8.71
N LEU A 547 -13.11 11.13 -8.88
CA LEU A 547 -12.14 10.76 -7.86
C LEU A 547 -11.35 11.99 -7.39
N ASN A 548 -11.97 13.17 -7.50
CA ASN A 548 -11.45 14.46 -7.03
C ASN A 548 -10.18 14.94 -7.75
N LEU A 549 -10.06 14.67 -9.05
CA LEU A 549 -8.98 15.16 -9.89
C LEU A 549 -9.39 16.43 -10.66
N MET A 550 -8.46 17.38 -10.76
CA MET A 550 -8.56 18.59 -11.59
C MET A 550 -7.64 18.45 -12.81
N HIS A 551 -7.73 19.36 -13.78
CA HIS A 551 -6.94 19.27 -15.00
C HIS A 551 -5.44 19.47 -14.73
N ALA A 552 -4.60 18.64 -15.35
CA ALA A 552 -3.17 18.89 -15.44
C ALA A 552 -2.90 20.03 -16.46
N PRO A 553 -1.83 20.84 -16.29
CA PRO A 553 -1.53 22.00 -17.13
C PRO A 553 -0.96 21.61 -18.52
N CYS A 554 -1.67 20.77 -19.28
CA CYS A 554 -1.29 20.42 -20.65
C CYS A 554 -2.37 20.89 -21.64
N ARG A 555 -2.10 21.92 -22.44
CA ARG A 555 -3.02 22.46 -23.47
C ARG A 555 -4.45 22.84 -23.02
N VAL A 556 -4.78 22.70 -21.73
CA VAL A 556 -6.05 23.07 -21.10
C VAL A 556 -5.86 24.37 -20.34
N THR A 557 -6.83 25.28 -20.42
CA THR A 557 -6.80 26.60 -19.78
C THR A 557 -7.90 26.82 -18.74
N VAL A 558 -8.74 25.81 -18.50
CA VAL A 558 -9.88 25.86 -17.58
C VAL A 558 -9.72 24.81 -16.48
N ASP A 559 -10.07 25.16 -15.24
CA ASP A 559 -10.04 24.27 -14.07
C ASP A 559 -8.72 23.50 -13.89
N VAL A 560 -7.60 24.17 -14.21
CA VAL A 560 -6.25 23.66 -14.03
C VAL A 560 -5.94 23.59 -12.54
N ASP A 561 -5.46 22.44 -12.06
CA ASP A 561 -5.09 22.23 -10.68
C ASP A 561 -3.89 23.12 -10.29
N PRO A 562 -4.08 24.12 -9.41
CA PRO A 562 -3.00 25.03 -9.02
C PRO A 562 -1.90 24.34 -8.19
N GLY A 563 -2.19 23.16 -7.63
CA GLY A 563 -1.24 22.35 -6.87
C GLY A 563 -0.50 21.30 -7.69
N PHE A 564 -0.80 21.16 -9.00
CA PHE A 564 -0.14 20.16 -9.84
C PHE A 564 1.36 20.47 -9.99
N PRO A 565 2.25 19.51 -9.67
CA PRO A 565 3.68 19.81 -9.53
C PRO A 565 4.47 19.87 -10.84
N TYR A 566 3.88 19.52 -11.97
CA TYR A 566 4.57 19.44 -13.26
C TYR A 566 3.99 20.45 -14.27
N ASP A 567 4.68 21.57 -14.44
CA ASP A 567 4.23 22.72 -15.24
C ASP A 567 3.97 22.39 -16.73
N ASP A 568 4.59 21.34 -17.26
CA ASP A 568 4.38 20.87 -18.65
C ASP A 568 3.19 19.90 -18.78
N GLY A 569 2.48 19.65 -17.68
CA GLY A 569 1.34 18.73 -17.60
C GLY A 569 1.70 17.28 -17.89
N THR A 570 2.98 16.92 -17.70
CA THR A 570 3.46 15.54 -17.82
C THR A 570 3.31 14.80 -16.50
N ILE A 571 3.53 13.48 -16.54
CA ILE A 571 3.57 12.65 -15.33
C ILE A 571 4.79 12.95 -14.45
N GLY A 572 5.77 13.70 -14.98
CA GLY A 572 6.95 14.21 -14.26
C GLY A 572 7.97 13.16 -13.85
N GLN A 573 7.60 11.88 -13.83
CA GLN A 573 8.38 10.75 -13.36
C GLN A 573 8.26 9.56 -14.32
N TRP A 574 9.30 8.75 -14.41
CA TRP A 574 9.23 7.52 -15.20
C TRP A 574 8.22 6.53 -14.60
N GLY A 575 7.33 6.02 -15.44
CA GLY A 575 6.34 5.00 -15.10
C GLY A 575 6.77 3.60 -15.55
N TYR A 576 6.04 2.58 -15.11
CA TYR A 576 6.21 1.20 -15.56
C TYR A 576 4.90 0.63 -16.11
N ASP A 577 4.95 0.07 -17.32
CA ASP A 577 3.82 -0.56 -17.99
C ASP A 577 3.87 -2.08 -17.83
N PHE A 578 2.91 -2.64 -17.09
CA PHE A 578 2.79 -4.09 -16.90
C PHE A 578 2.16 -4.80 -18.12
N TYR A 579 1.60 -4.05 -19.08
CA TYR A 579 1.02 -4.60 -20.29
C TYR A 579 2.01 -4.56 -21.47
N PRO A 580 2.08 -5.62 -22.29
CA PRO A 580 3.06 -5.74 -23.37
C PRO A 580 2.67 -4.92 -24.61
N ARG A 581 2.51 -3.59 -24.48
CA ARG A 581 2.24 -2.67 -25.60
C ARG A 581 3.40 -1.72 -25.92
N SER A 582 4.37 -1.53 -25.03
CA SER A 582 5.62 -0.82 -25.32
C SER A 582 6.73 -1.22 -24.35
N ASN A 583 8.00 -0.97 -24.70
CA ASN A 583 9.15 -1.18 -23.82
C ASN A 583 8.81 -0.70 -22.41
N TRP A 584 8.74 -1.62 -21.44
CA TRP A 584 8.24 -1.54 -20.06
C TRP A 584 8.37 -0.24 -19.24
N ASN A 585 9.12 0.76 -19.71
CA ASN A 585 9.32 2.06 -19.08
C ASN A 585 8.60 3.16 -19.84
N VAL A 586 7.85 3.98 -19.11
CA VAL A 586 7.15 5.14 -19.63
C VAL A 586 7.92 6.40 -19.28
N ASP A 587 8.20 7.20 -20.30
CA ASP A 587 9.00 8.41 -20.17
C ASP A 587 8.33 9.40 -19.22
N SER A 588 9.11 10.02 -18.33
CA SER A 588 8.66 11.11 -17.46
C SER A 588 7.96 12.27 -18.19
N LYS A 589 8.24 12.47 -19.48
CA LYS A 589 7.61 13.46 -20.35
C LYS A 589 6.32 13.00 -20.99
N THR A 590 5.81 11.84 -20.60
CA THR A 590 4.48 11.37 -21.03
C THR A 590 3.42 12.29 -20.42
N PRO A 591 2.45 12.79 -21.22
CA PRO A 591 1.39 13.64 -20.69
C PRO A 591 0.53 12.93 -19.65
N ASP A 592 0.13 13.64 -18.59
CA ASP A 592 -0.84 13.15 -17.61
C ASP A 592 -2.23 12.98 -18.24
N LEU A 593 -2.96 11.95 -17.82
CA LEU A 593 -4.32 11.63 -18.23
C LEU A 593 -5.25 12.84 -18.10
N MET A 594 -5.11 13.61 -17.02
CA MET A 594 -5.93 14.79 -16.73
C MET A 594 -5.57 16.02 -17.56
N GLY A 595 -4.61 15.92 -18.49
CA GLY A 595 -4.20 17.03 -19.37
C GLY A 595 -4.69 16.92 -20.83
N TYR A 596 -5.53 15.94 -21.19
CA TYR A 596 -6.03 15.67 -22.57
C TYR A 596 -4.98 15.50 -23.71
N CYS A 597 -3.70 15.77 -23.46
CA CYS A 597 -2.60 15.62 -24.39
C CYS A 597 -2.26 14.15 -24.72
N THR A 598 -2.89 13.21 -24.01
CA THR A 598 -2.69 11.76 -24.05
C THR A 598 -3.00 11.10 -25.39
N GLU A 599 -3.98 11.59 -26.16
CA GLU A 599 -4.29 11.00 -27.48
C GLU A 599 -3.32 11.43 -28.58
N SER A 600 -2.70 12.61 -28.45
CA SER A 600 -1.76 13.13 -29.46
C SER A 600 -0.38 12.46 -29.45
N SER A 601 -0.05 11.73 -28.38
CA SER A 601 1.26 11.11 -28.17
C SER A 601 1.33 9.63 -28.53
N GLY A 602 0.19 8.98 -28.82
CA GLY A 602 0.11 7.52 -29.00
C GLY A 602 0.41 6.71 -27.73
N ARG A 603 0.50 7.36 -26.57
CA ARG A 603 0.84 6.80 -25.26
C ARG A 603 -0.14 7.30 -24.19
N GLY A 604 -1.44 7.18 -24.44
CA GLY A 604 -2.47 7.69 -23.54
C GLY A 604 -2.74 6.79 -22.33
N GLY A 605 -3.19 7.39 -21.22
CA GLY A 605 -3.71 6.66 -20.06
C GLY A 605 -2.90 6.72 -18.75
N TRP A 606 -1.91 7.62 -18.63
CA TRP A 606 -1.01 7.67 -17.48
C TRP A 606 -1.41 8.75 -16.47
N LEU A 607 -1.71 8.37 -15.24
CA LEU A 607 -1.80 9.29 -14.10
C LEU A 607 -0.39 9.64 -13.57
N SER A 608 -0.15 10.90 -13.21
CA SER A 608 1.01 11.28 -12.41
C SER A 608 0.99 10.63 -11.04
N ASP A 609 2.14 10.63 -10.38
CA ASP A 609 2.24 10.22 -8.98
C ASP A 609 1.33 11.06 -8.07
N TYR A 610 1.30 12.37 -8.32
CA TYR A 610 0.42 13.32 -7.64
C TYR A 610 -1.07 12.98 -7.78
N ASN A 611 -1.56 12.77 -9.01
CA ASN A 611 -2.97 12.47 -9.21
C ASN A 611 -3.36 11.10 -8.65
N TYR A 612 -2.51 10.09 -8.76
CA TYR A 612 -2.79 8.80 -8.14
C TYR A 612 -2.81 8.88 -6.60
N GLU A 613 -1.90 9.63 -5.96
CA GLU A 613 -1.92 9.84 -4.50
C GLU A 613 -3.23 10.51 -4.07
N LYS A 614 -3.74 11.46 -4.87
CA LYS A 614 -5.07 12.05 -4.65
C LYS A 614 -6.19 11.02 -4.77
N VAL A 615 -6.16 10.15 -5.79
CA VAL A 615 -7.18 9.09 -5.92
C VAL A 615 -7.11 8.14 -4.73
N MET A 616 -5.92 7.71 -4.31
CA MET A 616 -5.75 6.83 -3.14
C MET A 616 -6.31 7.47 -1.87
N ALA A 617 -5.97 8.74 -1.61
CA ALA A 617 -6.47 9.47 -0.44
C ALA A 617 -8.01 9.65 -0.49
N TYR A 618 -8.55 9.98 -1.65
CA TYR A 618 -10.01 10.08 -1.84
C TYR A 618 -10.70 8.75 -1.56
N ARG A 619 -10.18 7.65 -2.12
CA ARG A 619 -10.78 6.32 -1.96
C ARG A 619 -10.65 5.78 -0.55
N ASP A 620 -9.54 6.04 0.14
CA ASP A 620 -9.37 5.71 1.56
C ASP A 620 -10.45 6.43 2.41
N SER A 621 -10.76 7.68 2.08
CA SER A 621 -11.81 8.44 2.78
C SER A 621 -13.23 7.86 2.58
N LEU A 622 -13.48 7.13 1.50
CA LEU A 622 -14.78 6.47 1.24
C LEU A 622 -15.04 5.26 2.15
N SER A 623 -14.00 4.70 2.79
CA SER A 623 -14.15 3.60 3.76
C SER A 623 -14.87 4.03 5.05
N VAL A 624 -15.01 5.35 5.25
CA VAL A 624 -15.90 5.96 6.24
C VAL A 624 -17.22 6.27 5.54
N ALA A 625 -18.11 5.27 5.46
CA ALA A 625 -19.39 5.40 4.79
C ALA A 625 -20.17 6.64 5.29
N PRO A 626 -20.71 7.49 4.40
CA PRO A 626 -21.80 8.37 4.78
C PRO A 626 -23.00 7.49 5.13
N ASP A 627 -23.63 7.78 6.27
CA ASP A 627 -24.82 7.10 6.78
C ASP A 627 -25.94 7.05 5.72
N MET A 628 -26.01 5.96 4.93
CA MET A 628 -27.25 5.58 4.25
C MET A 628 -28.08 4.80 5.25
N VAL A 629 -29.07 5.46 5.84
CA VAL A 629 -30.05 4.84 6.72
C VAL A 629 -31.16 4.23 5.85
N PRO A 630 -31.40 2.91 5.91
CA PRO A 630 -32.60 2.33 5.30
C PRO A 630 -33.85 2.92 5.95
N MET A 631 -34.78 3.49 5.18
CA MET A 631 -36.06 3.97 5.72
C MET A 631 -37.19 2.94 5.59
N MET A 632 -38.15 3.05 6.52
CA MET A 632 -39.39 2.28 6.58
C MET A 632 -40.58 2.97 5.89
N THR A 633 -40.42 4.14 5.27
CA THR A 633 -41.56 4.82 4.62
C THR A 633 -41.80 4.26 3.23
N ARG A 634 -42.96 3.63 3.04
CA ARG A 634 -43.54 3.27 1.74
C ARG A 634 -44.51 4.38 1.34
N GLY A 635 -44.32 5.02 0.18
CA GLY A 635 -45.25 6.02 -0.34
C GLY A 635 -44.65 6.96 -1.39
N PRO A 636 -45.51 7.70 -2.12
CA PRO A 636 -45.09 8.65 -3.15
C PRO A 636 -44.27 9.80 -2.56
N ALA A 637 -43.36 10.35 -3.36
CA ALA A 637 -42.53 11.49 -2.97
C ALA A 637 -42.32 12.47 -4.13
N VAL A 638 -42.02 13.72 -3.80
CA VAL A 638 -41.55 14.73 -4.73
C VAL A 638 -40.02 14.78 -4.67
N VAL A 639 -39.35 14.59 -5.79
CA VAL A 639 -37.90 14.80 -5.93
C VAL A 639 -37.67 16.20 -6.48
N ILE A 640 -36.92 17.00 -5.72
CA ILE A 640 -36.48 18.34 -6.08
C ILE A 640 -34.99 18.30 -6.36
N SER A 641 -34.58 18.81 -7.52
CA SER A 641 -33.17 19.02 -7.85
C SER A 641 -32.89 20.49 -8.13
N GLY A 642 -31.63 20.91 -8.02
CA GLY A 642 -31.23 22.27 -8.30
C GLY A 642 -29.73 22.50 -8.27
N GLN A 643 -29.34 23.75 -8.53
CA GLN A 643 -27.97 24.18 -8.67
C GLN A 643 -27.74 25.53 -7.97
N VAL A 644 -26.55 25.73 -7.45
CA VAL A 644 -26.04 27.01 -6.94
C VAL A 644 -24.92 27.47 -7.86
N VAL A 645 -25.16 28.57 -8.57
CA VAL A 645 -24.19 29.18 -9.51
C VAL A 645 -24.09 30.65 -9.18
N ASP A 646 -22.86 31.14 -8.99
CA ASP A 646 -22.57 32.54 -8.66
C ASP A 646 -23.40 33.04 -7.46
N GLY A 647 -23.60 32.18 -6.45
CA GLY A 647 -24.40 32.47 -5.25
C GLY A 647 -25.91 32.52 -5.46
N ARG A 648 -26.43 32.17 -6.65
CA ARG A 648 -27.87 32.08 -6.94
C ARG A 648 -28.35 30.64 -6.87
N ILE A 649 -29.49 30.43 -6.21
CA ILE A 649 -30.12 29.12 -6.08
C ILE A 649 -31.18 28.95 -7.18
N MET A 650 -30.97 27.98 -8.07
CA MET A 650 -31.91 27.60 -9.13
C MET A 650 -32.53 26.24 -8.79
N ILE A 651 -33.86 26.17 -8.79
CA ILE A 651 -34.62 24.94 -8.51
C ILE A 651 -35.16 24.41 -9.84
N GLY A 652 -34.89 23.14 -10.15
CA GLY A 652 -35.38 22.44 -11.33
C GLY A 652 -36.83 21.95 -11.18
N SER A 653 -37.42 21.46 -12.28
CA SER A 653 -38.81 20.97 -12.24
C SER A 653 -38.93 19.72 -11.37
N PRO A 654 -39.94 19.69 -10.48
CA PRO A 654 -40.14 18.62 -9.51
C PRO A 654 -40.54 17.34 -10.24
N ILE A 655 -40.16 16.19 -9.69
CA ILE A 655 -40.55 14.90 -10.24
C ILE A 655 -41.30 14.09 -9.19
N MET A 656 -42.45 13.54 -9.57
CA MET A 656 -43.13 12.56 -8.72
C MET A 656 -42.43 11.22 -8.84
N ALA A 657 -41.88 10.77 -7.74
CA ALA A 657 -41.44 9.40 -7.58
C ALA A 657 -42.56 8.58 -6.94
N GLY A 658 -42.67 7.31 -7.36
CA GLY A 658 -43.54 6.33 -6.73
C GLY A 658 -43.01 5.93 -5.35
N ASP A 659 -42.95 4.63 -5.05
CA ASP A 659 -42.39 4.14 -3.79
C ASP A 659 -40.87 4.41 -3.72
N VAL A 660 -40.48 5.53 -3.09
CA VAL A 660 -39.07 5.84 -2.89
C VAL A 660 -38.48 4.95 -1.80
N LYS A 661 -37.46 4.16 -2.15
CA LYS A 661 -36.83 3.18 -1.27
C LYS A 661 -35.81 3.78 -0.28
N TYR A 662 -35.30 4.98 -0.55
CA TYR A 662 -34.24 5.62 0.22
C TYR A 662 -34.47 7.14 0.33
N LEU A 663 -34.40 7.68 1.56
CA LEU A 663 -34.37 9.12 1.81
C LEU A 663 -33.00 9.52 2.33
N ARG A 664 -32.48 10.66 1.88
CA ARG A 664 -31.27 11.27 2.41
C ARG A 664 -31.67 12.31 3.45
N GLU A 665 -31.49 12.02 4.73
CA GLU A 665 -31.45 13.09 5.73
C GLU A 665 -30.16 13.88 5.52
N GLY A 666 -30.28 15.07 4.94
CA GLY A 666 -29.14 15.95 4.77
C GLY A 666 -28.78 16.61 6.09
N ARG A 667 -27.54 16.46 6.54
CA ARG A 667 -26.89 17.49 7.36
C ARG A 667 -26.16 18.42 6.41
N GLY A 668 -26.36 19.72 6.56
CA GLY A 668 -25.66 20.69 5.74
C GLY A 668 -26.14 22.13 5.90
N PRO A 669 -25.43 23.08 5.27
CA PRO A 669 -25.65 24.51 5.47
C PRO A 669 -26.88 25.05 4.71
N TYR A 670 -27.45 24.28 3.78
CA TYR A 670 -28.66 24.65 3.06
C TYR A 670 -29.89 24.06 3.74
N ARG A 671 -31.03 24.73 3.57
CA ARG A 671 -32.34 24.31 4.07
C ARG A 671 -33.37 24.32 2.96
N ILE A 672 -34.26 23.34 2.93
CA ILE A 672 -35.45 23.31 2.07
C ILE A 672 -36.70 23.32 2.94
N ASP A 673 -37.68 24.13 2.56
CA ASP A 673 -39.02 24.18 3.16
C ASP A 673 -40.04 23.98 2.03
N ALA A 674 -40.95 23.02 2.20
CA ALA A 674 -42.05 22.74 1.30
C ALA A 674 -43.36 23.17 1.96
N MET A 675 -44.15 23.99 1.27
CA MET A 675 -45.33 24.63 1.85
C MET A 675 -46.59 24.36 1.04
N THR A 676 -47.73 24.32 1.70
CA THR A 676 -49.05 24.40 1.05
C THR A 676 -49.37 25.84 0.64
N GLU A 677 -50.47 26.01 -0.09
CA GLU A 677 -50.90 27.32 -0.61
C GLU A 677 -51.21 28.32 0.52
N ASP A 678 -51.71 27.81 1.65
CA ASP A 678 -51.94 28.58 2.87
C ASP A 678 -50.68 28.85 3.71
N GLY A 679 -49.48 28.46 3.22
CA GLY A 679 -48.19 28.68 3.88
C GLY A 679 -47.85 27.69 5.00
N LEU A 680 -48.57 26.57 5.12
CA LEU A 680 -48.24 25.51 6.08
C LEU A 680 -47.03 24.72 5.58
N ILE A 681 -45.96 24.66 6.37
CA ILE A 681 -44.78 23.84 6.08
C ILE A 681 -45.16 22.36 6.26
N VAL A 682 -45.18 21.61 5.15
CA VAL A 682 -45.43 20.15 5.13
C VAL A 682 -44.14 19.34 5.18
N TYR A 683 -43.00 19.95 4.83
CA TYR A 683 -41.69 19.35 4.97
C TYR A 683 -40.63 20.41 5.20
N SER A 684 -39.66 20.12 6.06
CA SER A 684 -38.49 20.96 6.28
C SER A 684 -37.28 20.08 6.54
N GLY A 685 -36.17 20.37 5.87
CA GLY A 685 -34.93 19.60 6.04
C GLY A 685 -33.69 20.40 5.67
N SER A 686 -32.56 20.05 6.28
CA SER A 686 -31.25 20.57 5.86
C SER A 686 -30.62 19.67 4.80
N PHE A 687 -29.68 20.20 4.03
CA PHE A 687 -28.86 19.43 3.10
C PHE A 687 -27.54 20.12 2.76
N SER A 688 -26.61 19.34 2.21
CA SER A 688 -25.36 19.85 1.64
C SER A 688 -25.42 19.77 0.13
N THR A 689 -24.83 20.75 -0.55
CA THR A 689 -24.59 20.71 -1.98
C THR A 689 -23.39 19.84 -2.32
N THR A 690 -23.30 19.43 -3.58
CA THR A 690 -22.16 18.71 -4.14
C THR A 690 -21.53 19.54 -5.24
N GLN A 691 -20.23 19.81 -5.14
CA GLN A 691 -19.46 20.47 -6.20
C GLN A 691 -19.36 19.56 -7.43
N MET A 692 -19.74 20.08 -8.59
CA MET A 692 -19.58 19.45 -9.90
C MET A 692 -18.53 20.19 -10.73
N ALA A 693 -17.65 19.42 -11.38
CA ALA A 693 -16.74 19.96 -12.38
C ALA A 693 -17.55 20.59 -13.53
N HIS A 694 -17.18 21.80 -13.94
CA HIS A 694 -17.85 22.59 -14.99
C HIS A 694 -19.32 22.98 -14.76
N ALA A 695 -19.95 22.55 -13.65
CA ALA A 695 -21.37 22.78 -13.34
C ALA A 695 -21.66 23.28 -11.92
N GLY A 696 -20.70 23.90 -11.22
CA GLY A 696 -20.95 24.55 -9.92
C GLY A 696 -21.44 23.61 -8.81
N GLU A 697 -22.13 24.14 -7.79
CA GLU A 697 -22.70 23.33 -6.70
C GLU A 697 -24.10 22.80 -7.09
N THR A 698 -24.42 21.54 -6.82
CA THR A 698 -25.74 20.93 -7.12
C THR A 698 -26.37 20.27 -5.91
N PHE A 699 -27.69 20.07 -5.93
CA PHE A 699 -28.41 19.37 -4.88
C PHE A 699 -29.59 18.56 -5.43
N MET A 700 -29.96 17.51 -4.69
CA MET A 700 -31.18 16.73 -4.87
C MET A 700 -31.75 16.41 -3.50
N VAL A 701 -33.04 16.68 -3.30
CA VAL A 701 -33.77 16.42 -2.07
C VAL A 701 -35.08 15.71 -2.40
N THR A 702 -35.39 14.67 -1.63
CA THR A 702 -36.66 13.96 -1.73
C THR A 702 -37.58 14.41 -0.59
N ILE A 703 -38.81 14.76 -0.95
CA ILE A 703 -39.85 15.24 -0.05
C ILE A 703 -40.97 14.20 -0.04
N PRO A 704 -41.17 13.46 1.07
CA PRO A 704 -42.26 12.50 1.15
C PRO A 704 -43.62 13.21 1.01
N VAL A 705 -44.54 12.61 0.25
CA VAL A 705 -45.93 13.08 0.15
C VAL A 705 -46.74 12.37 1.21
N GLU A 706 -46.77 12.95 2.41
CA GLU A 706 -47.60 12.46 3.51
C GLU A 706 -49.08 12.81 3.27
N ASP A 707 -49.97 11.84 3.54
CA ASP A 707 -51.43 11.99 3.43
C ASP A 707 -51.95 12.50 2.06
N GLY A 708 -51.16 12.36 0.99
CA GLY A 708 -51.52 12.82 -0.36
C GLY A 708 -51.40 14.33 -0.58
N VAL A 709 -50.81 15.08 0.36
CA VAL A 709 -50.66 16.53 0.27
C VAL A 709 -49.39 16.86 -0.52
N VAL A 710 -49.56 17.29 -1.76
CA VAL A 710 -48.46 17.79 -2.59
C VAL A 710 -48.22 19.27 -2.25
N PRO A 711 -46.97 19.70 -1.95
CA PRO A 711 -46.67 21.10 -1.70
C PRO A 711 -47.01 21.98 -2.92
N SER A 712 -47.33 23.26 -2.67
CA SER A 712 -47.54 24.27 -3.71
C SER A 712 -46.31 25.15 -3.92
N GLU A 713 -45.47 25.30 -2.91
CA GLU A 713 -44.26 26.11 -2.96
C GLU A 713 -43.08 25.33 -2.38
N ILE A 714 -41.92 25.44 -3.02
CA ILE A 714 -40.64 24.97 -2.52
C ILE A 714 -39.71 26.17 -2.36
N MET A 715 -39.20 26.36 -1.14
CA MET A 715 -38.19 27.37 -0.84
C MET A 715 -36.89 26.70 -0.42
N VAL A 716 -35.78 27.12 -1.03
CA VAL A 716 -34.43 26.68 -0.68
C VAL A 716 -33.64 27.87 -0.18
N THR A 717 -33.08 27.78 1.02
CA THR A 717 -32.30 28.83 1.68
C THR A 717 -30.86 28.39 1.86
N GLY A 718 -29.91 29.20 1.40
CA GLY A 718 -28.48 28.99 1.59
C GLY A 718 -27.92 29.58 2.90
N PRO A 719 -26.67 29.25 3.27
CA PRO A 719 -26.04 29.72 4.51
C PRO A 719 -25.91 31.24 4.60
N ASP A 720 -25.78 31.91 3.46
CA ASP A 720 -25.68 33.37 3.37
C ASP A 720 -27.06 34.07 3.39
N GLY A 721 -28.14 33.31 3.60
CA GLY A 721 -29.52 33.81 3.62
C GLY A 721 -30.15 34.02 2.23
N VAL A 722 -29.43 33.71 1.15
CA VAL A 722 -29.98 33.73 -0.22
C VAL A 722 -31.04 32.65 -0.37
N THR A 723 -32.17 32.99 -0.99
CA THR A 723 -33.30 32.07 -1.21
C THR A 723 -33.59 31.86 -2.69
N GLY A 724 -33.83 30.60 -3.09
CA GLY A 724 -34.51 30.23 -4.33
C GLY A 724 -35.93 29.76 -4.02
N ILE A 725 -36.91 30.15 -4.85
CA ILE A 725 -38.33 29.77 -4.66
C ILE A 725 -38.85 29.18 -5.97
N LEU A 726 -39.59 28.08 -5.86
CA LEU A 726 -40.31 27.44 -6.95
C LEU A 726 -41.79 27.33 -6.58
N GLN A 727 -42.65 27.95 -7.37
CA GLN A 727 -44.08 27.66 -7.36
C GLN A 727 -44.32 26.40 -8.18
N MET A 728 -45.00 25.42 -7.59
CA MET A 728 -45.24 24.12 -8.24
C MET A 728 -46.15 24.24 -9.46
N ASP A 729 -46.99 25.27 -9.51
CA ASP A 729 -47.89 25.56 -10.65
C ASP A 729 -47.14 26.17 -11.85
N ASP A 730 -45.97 26.77 -11.61
CA ASP A 730 -45.11 27.33 -12.64
C ASP A 730 -44.11 26.29 -13.19
N ALA A 731 -44.05 25.11 -12.58
CA ALA A 731 -43.10 24.07 -12.99
C ALA A 731 -43.61 23.34 -14.24
N PRO A 732 -42.77 23.22 -15.31
CA PRO A 732 -43.17 22.48 -16.51
C PRO A 732 -43.33 20.99 -16.20
N PRO A 733 -44.32 20.31 -16.81
CA PRO A 733 -44.60 18.91 -16.56
C PRO A 733 -43.46 18.01 -17.05
N VAL A 734 -43.13 16.99 -16.26
CA VAL A 734 -42.09 15.99 -16.58
C VAL A 734 -42.75 14.65 -16.88
N THR A 735 -42.57 14.10 -18.08
CA THR A 735 -43.05 12.76 -18.42
C THR A 735 -41.96 11.73 -18.15
N VAL A 736 -42.31 10.66 -17.45
CA VAL A 736 -41.40 9.58 -17.07
C VAL A 736 -41.88 8.31 -17.76
N VAL A 737 -40.98 7.58 -18.39
CA VAL A 737 -41.28 6.30 -19.03
C VAL A 737 -40.53 5.19 -18.33
N ARG A 738 -41.26 4.14 -17.95
CA ARG A 738 -40.72 2.96 -17.28
C ARG A 738 -40.87 1.72 -18.16
N ASP A 739 -39.89 0.82 -18.09
CA ASP A 739 -40.04 -0.54 -18.61
C ASP A 739 -40.99 -1.32 -17.69
N ARG A 740 -42.04 -1.94 -18.25
CA ARG A 740 -43.04 -2.66 -17.43
C ARG A 740 -42.51 -3.93 -16.79
N SER A 741 -41.47 -4.53 -17.36
CA SER A 741 -40.93 -5.80 -16.89
C SER A 741 -39.93 -5.61 -15.76
N THR A 742 -39.11 -4.56 -15.83
CA THR A 742 -38.08 -4.25 -14.81
C THR A 742 -38.51 -3.17 -13.82
N GLY A 743 -39.48 -2.32 -14.20
CA GLY A 743 -39.88 -1.13 -13.44
C GLY A 743 -38.92 0.05 -13.57
N GLU A 744 -37.83 -0.12 -14.33
CA GLU A 744 -36.76 0.86 -14.47
C GLU A 744 -37.17 2.05 -15.33
N ILE A 745 -36.64 3.22 -14.98
CA ILE A 745 -36.77 4.41 -15.82
C ILE A 745 -35.95 4.22 -17.10
N VAL A 746 -36.63 4.30 -18.24
CA VAL A 746 -36.06 4.22 -19.60
C VAL A 746 -36.21 5.53 -20.38
N GLY A 747 -36.88 6.53 -19.83
CA GLY A 747 -36.91 7.86 -20.42
C GLY A 747 -37.49 8.93 -19.50
N ILE A 748 -36.93 10.15 -19.59
CA ILE A 748 -37.42 11.34 -18.87
C ILE A 748 -37.49 12.49 -19.89
N PHE A 749 -38.66 13.14 -19.97
CA PHE A 749 -38.98 14.15 -20.98
C PHE A 749 -39.60 15.38 -20.32
N ARG A 750 -39.04 16.57 -20.57
CA ARG A 750 -39.45 17.83 -19.91
C ARG A 750 -40.11 18.85 -20.85
N ASN A 751 -39.92 18.70 -22.15
CA ASN A 751 -40.27 19.66 -23.20
C ASN A 751 -41.11 19.04 -24.33
N GLY A 752 -41.31 17.72 -24.36
CA GLY A 752 -42.07 17.04 -25.41
C GLY A 752 -42.57 15.64 -25.03
N PRO A 753 -43.44 15.04 -25.85
CA PRO A 753 -43.91 13.68 -25.63
C PRO A 753 -42.79 12.66 -25.87
N PRO A 754 -42.85 11.48 -25.24
CA PRO A 754 -41.91 10.40 -25.49
C PRO A 754 -41.95 9.95 -26.97
N PRO A 755 -40.83 9.48 -27.53
CA PRO A 755 -40.76 8.98 -28.90
C PRO A 755 -41.62 7.73 -29.09
N ILE A 756 -41.98 7.41 -30.34
CA ILE A 756 -42.91 6.31 -30.64
C ILE A 756 -42.37 4.95 -30.17
N GLU A 757 -41.05 4.79 -30.13
CA GLU A 757 -40.35 3.62 -29.57
C GLU A 757 -40.73 3.35 -28.10
N LEU A 758 -41.13 4.38 -27.37
CA LEU A 758 -41.50 4.31 -25.95
C LEU A 758 -43.02 4.30 -25.69
N THR A 759 -43.86 4.33 -26.72
CA THR A 759 -45.33 4.34 -26.56
C THR A 759 -45.99 2.97 -26.72
N GLY A 760 -45.19 1.92 -26.92
CA GLY A 760 -45.65 0.54 -27.05
C GLY A 760 -46.11 -0.09 -25.71
N PRO A 761 -46.78 -1.26 -25.77
CA PRO A 761 -47.37 -1.92 -24.59
C PRO A 761 -46.34 -2.42 -23.57
N GLY A 762 -45.05 -2.48 -23.92
CA GLY A 762 -43.96 -2.83 -23.00
C GLY A 762 -43.56 -1.71 -22.04
N HIS A 763 -44.03 -0.48 -22.27
CA HIS A 763 -43.68 0.69 -21.47
C HIS A 763 -44.89 1.26 -20.73
N GLU A 764 -44.61 1.90 -19.60
CA GLU A 764 -45.56 2.66 -18.82
C GLU A 764 -45.17 4.14 -18.86
N VAL A 765 -46.10 4.99 -19.27
CA VAL A 765 -45.90 6.44 -19.40
C VAL A 765 -46.62 7.12 -18.25
N GLU A 766 -45.84 7.70 -17.34
CA GLU A 766 -46.30 8.47 -16.18
C GLU A 766 -46.17 9.96 -16.53
N ALA A 767 -47.29 10.66 -16.70
CA ALA A 767 -47.28 12.10 -16.85
C ALA A 767 -47.07 12.76 -15.48
N GLY A 768 -46.03 13.59 -15.35
CA GLY A 768 -45.74 14.33 -14.13
C GLY A 768 -46.75 15.43 -13.83
N ILE A 769 -46.71 15.92 -12.59
CA ILE A 769 -47.66 16.91 -12.09
C ILE A 769 -47.52 18.21 -12.87
N SER A 770 -48.62 18.59 -13.50
CA SER A 770 -49.05 19.98 -13.65
C SER A 770 -50.34 20.08 -12.84
N ARG A 771 -50.51 21.08 -11.96
CA ARG A 771 -51.84 21.31 -11.33
C ARG A 771 -52.91 21.62 -12.39
N GLN A 772 -52.53 22.01 -13.60
CA GLN A 772 -53.44 21.99 -14.75
C GLN A 772 -53.61 20.54 -15.21
N ARG A 773 -54.63 19.88 -14.63
CA ARG A 773 -55.27 18.69 -15.20
C ARG A 773 -55.98 19.01 -16.50
#